data_AF-A0A7Y5C3A8-F1
#
_entry.id   AF-A0A7Y5C3A8-F1
#
_cell.length_a   1.000
_cell.length_b   1.000
_cell.length_c   1.000
_cell.angle_alpha   90.00
_cell.angle_beta   90.00
_cell.angle_gamma   90.00
#
_symmetry.space_group_name_H-M   'P 1'
#
loop_
_entity.id
_entity.type
_entity.pdbx_description
1 polymer ?
#
loop_
_entity_poly.entity_id
_entity_poly.type
_entity_poly.pdbx_seq_one_letter_code
_entity_poly.pdbx_strand_id
1 'polypeptide(L)'
;MMKYLEWNNIISAYFFNPDNAGKDIHLYLTKNDIIGLARQNFNEETEDEIWTDFINSIKRGIPGSNGNVITKAKHAHSKNNLIGLKKSDGTFATIDDVPVLYPPYISYLTFLVLPLIESIDNTNLRANNYYGRLNTFLQSNQINENIGTTDFSNNQINSLWEDLANWANIKKNGDLGLFNVVPFSNANWVYVGKVFSQCVLPPKFLNRLPELFDSIGLVPNTFYDDKFLQDKIKNSRTDLIPKSTLDFLKKDDELSNSIIQTIQRQYKKWSGETHEEIEEGTKKKRNYTVAPLFLQFKVNTNDEVISFSYRMYSSNDYPEDLKFGEHENLYEINGWSKTLPLEFNEGLELKDNFNKWIAKFPNRDVRLFVSAGTFQLSNDFWIETDFLSKTERMYLLCKNDKQELIRDWGKTFSNGNFKQEDFDGLPENYSLFWFRNPTQGLTEIPLLTLYTEKRIELVGGLKVNFRTYSNDFLPEVEIVNSDGNEKVYLQYKDTDEKIFLSKKTSLNNRWLLSEKTAINADFYIKVEDETFSGNALVYNLVSSDNAAIKVDESKLPKRDSFGRKITTDMEQYCLGSNIINPNIQRQVPYTHLFRSINTDTATQITTAIFNHHCGNRLCDFLSLKGVLTTEEFFRAFEFYYSKEFTEQLVSSNFNLTKLKRASLNFYDFIGILDYDYETKNIVLNPPQLIYIPTTKGRKVLLIGARDSALIETIIKTAPKHNLQAEITKQFSSNERLLLPDVITLKAFQQSSDNFGEKSLVAFADELQIKFNDNSLPQVAFLNFSASITEYESLLQLTDENDYDWARYSFNPETLMFEKCEENSIDKSFSLLQYKLNEYTYQHKLWKHGNCYQIDINWGKFIALKHFQKNVILFDQANNKVAIPIELPLPRLLAESIMLLSGFAPDFKVIEDKKYRIYENIPSIFTTNLFSRLGQTPINTTL
;
A
#
# COMPACT_ATOMS: atom_id res chain seq x y z
N MET A 1 19.38 -13.29 29.68
CA MET A 1 18.19 -12.70 30.32
C MET A 1 18.09 -11.23 29.95
N MET A 2 16.96 -10.83 29.39
CA MET A 2 16.72 -9.44 28.99
C MET A 2 16.25 -8.60 30.17
N LYS A 3 16.58 -7.31 30.14
CA LYS A 3 16.10 -6.31 31.09
C LYS A 3 14.66 -5.94 30.76
N TYR A 4 13.89 -5.51 31.76
CA TYR A 4 12.50 -5.09 31.57
C TYR A 4 12.32 -4.05 30.46
N LEU A 5 13.21 -3.05 30.38
CA LEU A 5 13.08 -1.99 29.39
C LEU A 5 13.35 -2.48 27.95
N GLU A 6 14.14 -3.54 27.77
CA GLU A 6 14.33 -4.17 26.45
C GLU A 6 13.04 -4.85 25.99
N TRP A 7 12.39 -5.61 26.87
CA TRP A 7 11.05 -6.16 26.63
C TRP A 7 10.02 -5.06 26.33
N ASN A 8 10.04 -3.96 27.09
CA ASN A 8 9.17 -2.82 26.85
C ASN A 8 9.41 -2.17 25.48
N ASN A 9 10.67 -1.99 25.08
CA ASN A 9 10.98 -1.41 23.77
C ASN A 9 10.55 -2.32 22.61
N ILE A 10 10.72 -3.63 22.72
CA ILE A 10 10.28 -4.60 21.69
C ILE A 10 8.76 -4.59 21.53
N ILE A 11 8.03 -4.71 22.65
CA ILE A 11 6.56 -4.70 22.64
C ILE A 11 6.03 -3.34 22.18
N SER A 12 6.65 -2.24 22.62
CA SER A 12 6.24 -0.89 22.22
C SER A 12 6.50 -0.64 20.74
N ALA A 13 7.61 -1.12 20.17
CA ALA A 13 7.90 -0.97 18.75
C ALA A 13 6.94 -1.77 17.87
N TYR A 14 6.43 -2.90 18.36
CA TYR A 14 5.37 -3.65 17.68
C TYR A 14 4.06 -2.84 17.59
N PHE A 15 3.63 -2.22 18.69
CA PHE A 15 2.39 -1.44 18.70
C PHE A 15 2.54 -0.07 18.05
N PHE A 16 3.58 0.67 18.42
CA PHE A 16 3.76 2.08 18.10
C PHE A 16 4.91 2.28 17.11
N ASN A 17 4.58 2.17 15.83
CA ASN A 17 5.53 2.32 14.71
C ASN A 17 4.90 3.13 13.57
N PRO A 18 5.72 3.63 12.62
CA PRO A 18 5.23 4.41 11.49
C PRO A 18 4.19 3.69 10.62
N ASP A 19 4.26 2.36 10.51
CA ASP A 19 3.29 1.57 9.71
C ASP A 19 1.89 1.59 10.34
N ASN A 20 1.81 1.89 11.64
CA ASN A 20 0.57 2.06 12.38
C ASN A 20 0.08 3.51 12.46
N ALA A 21 0.74 4.46 11.81
CA ALA A 21 0.36 5.87 11.88
C ALA A 21 -1.13 6.09 11.53
N GLY A 22 -1.86 6.75 12.43
CA GLY A 22 -3.31 6.98 12.30
C GLY A 22 -4.21 5.76 12.50
N LYS A 23 -3.68 4.55 12.74
CA LYS A 23 -4.46 3.35 13.04
C LYS A 23 -4.75 3.26 14.54
N ASP A 24 -5.94 2.76 14.89
CA ASP A 24 -6.27 2.46 16.29
C ASP A 24 -5.39 1.32 16.83
N ILE A 25 -4.74 1.57 17.97
CA ILE A 25 -3.91 0.60 18.69
C ILE A 25 -4.70 0.03 19.87
N HIS A 26 -4.72 -1.30 19.97
CA HIS A 26 -5.21 -2.05 21.12
C HIS A 26 -4.05 -2.83 21.75
N LEU A 27 -3.85 -2.72 23.06
CA LEU A 27 -2.74 -3.41 23.76
C LEU A 27 -3.03 -4.89 24.00
N TYR A 28 -3.19 -5.64 22.91
CA TYR A 28 -3.52 -7.06 22.87
C TYR A 28 -2.33 -7.84 22.31
N LEU A 29 -1.83 -8.84 23.05
CA LEU A 29 -0.86 -9.87 22.60
C LEU A 29 -1.15 -11.18 23.33
N THR A 30 -0.93 -12.32 22.67
CA THR A 30 -0.91 -13.67 23.30
C THR A 30 0.46 -14.01 23.87
N LYS A 31 0.57 -15.08 24.67
CA LYS A 31 1.87 -15.66 25.08
C LYS A 31 2.78 -15.90 23.86
N ASN A 32 2.23 -16.50 22.81
CA ASN A 32 3.00 -16.84 21.61
C ASN A 32 3.46 -15.60 20.83
N ASP A 33 2.64 -14.55 20.76
CA ASP A 33 3.04 -13.30 20.10
C ASP A 33 4.23 -12.66 20.83
N ILE A 34 4.19 -12.60 22.16
CA ILE A 34 5.28 -12.05 22.98
C ILE A 34 6.58 -12.84 22.77
N ILE A 35 6.50 -14.18 22.75
CA ILE A 35 7.64 -15.06 22.48
C ILE A 35 8.18 -14.81 21.06
N GLY A 36 7.29 -14.73 20.07
CA GLY A 36 7.66 -14.49 18.67
C GLY A 36 8.40 -13.17 18.47
N LEU A 37 7.96 -12.09 19.14
CA LEU A 37 8.58 -10.77 19.05
C LEU A 37 10.03 -10.74 19.56
N ALA A 38 10.33 -11.50 20.62
CA ALA A 38 11.65 -11.51 21.23
C ALA A 38 12.54 -12.67 20.75
N ARG A 39 12.02 -13.63 19.98
CA ARG A 39 12.77 -14.83 19.52
C ARG A 39 14.13 -14.49 18.92
N GLN A 40 14.21 -13.42 18.12
CA GLN A 40 15.45 -12.94 17.49
C GLN A 40 16.53 -12.46 18.48
N ASN A 41 16.16 -12.21 19.74
CA ASN A 41 17.07 -11.77 20.80
C ASN A 41 17.62 -12.93 21.65
N PHE A 42 17.20 -14.17 21.35
CA PHE A 42 17.61 -15.37 22.08
C PHE A 42 18.23 -16.40 21.12
N ASN A 43 19.34 -17.01 21.51
CA ASN A 43 20.03 -18.03 20.73
C ASN A 43 19.72 -19.41 21.33
N GLU A 44 18.99 -20.25 20.59
CA GLU A 44 18.71 -21.67 20.92
C GLU A 44 17.80 -21.92 22.14
N GLU A 45 17.19 -20.89 22.72
CA GLU A 45 16.25 -21.04 23.84
C GLU A 45 14.86 -21.54 23.42
N THR A 46 14.27 -22.37 24.28
CA THR A 46 12.90 -22.89 24.14
C THR A 46 11.86 -21.80 24.36
N GLU A 47 10.64 -22.00 23.85
CA GLU A 47 9.53 -21.03 24.01
C GLU A 47 9.19 -20.75 25.49
N ASP A 48 9.32 -21.76 26.34
CA ASP A 48 9.06 -21.61 27.78
C ASP A 48 10.16 -20.85 28.52
N GLU A 49 11.42 -20.94 28.07
CA GLU A 49 12.53 -20.15 28.62
C GLU A 49 12.36 -18.66 28.30
N ILE A 50 12.02 -18.33 27.06
CA ILE A 50 11.73 -16.96 26.62
C ILE A 50 10.55 -16.37 27.42
N TRP A 51 9.48 -17.15 27.58
CA TRP A 51 8.33 -16.74 28.40
C TRP A 51 8.71 -16.51 29.86
N THR A 52 9.52 -17.41 30.42
CA THR A 52 9.99 -17.29 31.80
C THR A 52 10.87 -16.05 31.99
N ASP A 53 11.72 -15.70 31.02
CA ASP A 53 12.50 -14.46 31.02
C ASP A 53 11.59 -13.22 31.04
N PHE A 54 10.54 -13.19 30.19
CA PHE A 54 9.54 -12.12 30.21
C PHE A 54 8.87 -11.98 31.59
N ILE A 55 8.37 -13.07 32.16
CA ILE A 55 7.73 -13.07 33.49
C ILE A 55 8.71 -12.59 34.58
N ASN A 56 9.96 -13.03 34.53
CA ASN A 56 11.00 -12.57 35.45
C ASN A 56 11.31 -11.07 35.30
N SER A 57 11.28 -10.56 34.07
CA SER A 57 11.46 -9.12 33.80
C SER A 57 10.31 -8.29 34.40
N ILE A 58 9.05 -8.76 34.30
CA ILE A 58 7.86 -8.14 34.91
C ILE A 58 7.99 -8.13 36.44
N LYS A 59 8.44 -9.26 37.02
CA LYS A 59 8.69 -9.40 38.47
C LYS A 59 9.80 -8.47 38.94
N ARG A 60 10.89 -8.32 38.18
CA ARG A 60 12.02 -7.45 38.55
C ARG A 60 11.68 -5.97 38.38
N GLY A 61 10.99 -5.62 37.29
CA GLY A 61 10.70 -4.24 36.91
C GLY A 61 11.95 -3.40 36.62
N ILE A 62 11.76 -2.09 36.49
CA ILE A 62 12.89 -1.16 36.38
C ILE A 62 13.63 -1.01 37.73
N PRO A 63 14.93 -0.65 37.73
CA PRO A 63 15.69 -0.48 38.96
C PRO A 63 15.05 0.53 39.93
N GLY A 64 15.00 0.17 41.21
CA GLY A 64 14.39 0.98 42.28
C GLY A 64 12.87 0.77 42.44
N SER A 65 12.25 -0.08 41.62
CA SER A 65 10.85 -0.48 41.81
C SER A 65 10.71 -1.50 42.94
N ASN A 66 9.72 -1.31 43.81
CA ASN A 66 9.39 -2.19 44.94
C ASN A 66 7.88 -2.43 45.00
N GLY A 67 7.45 -3.49 45.69
CA GLY A 67 6.04 -3.85 45.85
C GLY A 67 5.50 -4.77 44.75
N ASN A 68 4.17 -4.81 44.63
CA ASN A 68 3.46 -5.66 43.67
C ASN A 68 3.56 -5.14 42.23
N VAL A 69 3.12 -5.94 41.25
CA VAL A 69 3.18 -5.60 39.82
C VAL A 69 2.54 -4.24 39.50
N ILE A 70 1.43 -3.86 40.17
CA ILE A 70 0.76 -2.57 39.95
C ILE A 70 1.62 -1.40 40.45
N THR A 71 2.27 -1.58 41.60
CA THR A 71 3.17 -0.57 42.17
C THR A 71 4.39 -0.36 41.27
N LYS A 72 4.92 -1.45 40.69
CA LYS A 72 6.01 -1.40 39.71
C LYS A 72 5.61 -0.71 38.41
N ALA A 73 4.39 -0.95 37.92
CA ALA A 73 3.85 -0.22 36.77
C ALA A 73 3.76 1.29 37.03
N LYS A 74 3.28 1.70 38.21
CA LYS A 74 3.25 3.11 38.60
C LYS A 74 4.66 3.71 38.75
N HIS A 75 5.61 2.94 39.30
CA HIS A 75 7.00 3.36 39.38
C HIS A 75 7.62 3.55 38.00
N ALA A 76 7.35 2.66 37.04
CA ALA A 76 7.76 2.82 35.66
C ALA A 76 7.18 4.11 35.05
N HIS A 77 5.89 4.35 35.23
CA HIS A 77 5.25 5.61 34.82
C HIS A 77 5.90 6.86 35.43
N SER A 78 6.45 6.79 36.65
CA SER A 78 7.18 7.94 37.22
C SER A 78 8.45 8.36 36.44
N LYS A 79 8.95 7.50 35.55
CA LYS A 79 10.14 7.75 34.71
C LYS A 79 9.81 8.29 33.31
N ASN A 80 8.55 8.65 33.06
CA ASN A 80 8.09 9.12 31.74
C ASN A 80 8.81 10.38 31.23
N ASN A 81 9.37 11.18 32.13
CA ASN A 81 10.14 12.37 31.80
C ASN A 81 11.44 12.07 31.02
N LEU A 82 11.86 10.80 30.96
CA LEU A 82 13.05 10.37 30.24
C LEU A 82 12.77 9.97 28.78
N ILE A 83 11.50 9.85 28.37
CA ILE A 83 11.15 9.36 27.01
C ILE A 83 11.78 10.26 25.94
N GLY A 84 12.60 9.66 25.07
CA GLY A 84 13.18 10.33 23.91
C GLY A 84 14.11 11.50 24.25
N LEU A 85 14.44 11.71 25.53
CA LEU A 85 15.35 12.75 25.97
C LEU A 85 16.76 12.43 25.46
N LYS A 86 17.37 13.35 24.71
CA LYS A 86 18.77 13.22 24.29
C LYS A 86 19.69 13.95 25.25
N LYS A 87 20.82 13.33 25.59
CA LYS A 87 21.94 13.94 26.30
C LYS A 87 22.70 14.87 25.35
N SER A 88 23.61 15.67 25.91
CA SER A 88 24.43 16.63 25.15
C SER A 88 25.32 15.99 24.08
N ASP A 89 25.63 14.70 24.20
CA ASP A 89 26.38 13.90 23.22
C ASP A 89 25.48 13.30 22.10
N GLY A 90 24.19 13.60 22.10
CA GLY A 90 23.21 13.10 21.14
C GLY A 90 22.64 11.71 21.45
N THR A 91 23.14 11.02 22.48
CA THR A 91 22.63 9.71 22.91
C THR A 91 21.34 9.84 23.72
N PHE A 92 20.49 8.81 23.71
CA PHE A 92 19.26 8.82 24.49
C PHE A 92 19.51 8.64 25.99
N ALA A 93 18.64 9.20 26.83
CA ALA A 93 18.57 8.90 28.25
C ALA A 93 18.31 7.40 28.46
N THR A 94 19.00 6.81 29.43
CA THR A 94 18.99 5.37 29.68
C THR A 94 18.50 5.05 31.09
N ILE A 95 17.90 3.87 31.25
CA ILE A 95 17.65 3.22 32.54
C ILE A 95 18.29 1.83 32.46
N ASP A 96 19.19 1.53 33.40
CA ASP A 96 19.95 0.27 33.38
C ASP A 96 20.67 0.06 32.04
N ASP A 97 21.32 1.12 31.53
CA ASP A 97 22.02 1.18 30.23
C ASP A 97 21.17 0.91 28.98
N VAL A 98 19.84 0.83 29.12
CA VAL A 98 18.90 0.65 28.01
C VAL A 98 18.20 1.99 27.72
N PRO A 99 18.11 2.44 26.45
CA PRO A 99 17.50 3.72 26.10
C PRO A 99 15.98 3.73 26.34
N VAL A 100 15.46 4.85 26.87
CA VAL A 100 14.03 5.07 27.09
C VAL A 100 13.39 5.68 25.83
N LEU A 101 13.00 4.83 24.89
CA LEU A 101 12.46 5.26 23.58
C LEU A 101 10.94 5.46 23.61
N TYR A 102 10.25 4.68 24.43
CA TYR A 102 8.80 4.62 24.55
C TYR A 102 8.36 4.82 26.00
N PRO A 103 7.07 5.07 26.28
CA PRO A 103 6.54 5.03 27.63
C PRO A 103 6.94 3.73 28.35
N PRO A 104 7.65 3.82 29.50
CA PRO A 104 8.34 2.68 30.09
C PRO A 104 7.41 1.70 30.83
N TYR A 105 6.09 1.81 30.63
CA TYR A 105 5.09 1.02 31.35
C TYR A 105 4.16 0.24 30.41
N ILE A 106 4.38 0.30 29.09
CA ILE A 106 3.53 -0.36 28.09
C ILE A 106 3.49 -1.88 28.31
N SER A 107 4.63 -2.53 28.59
CA SER A 107 4.65 -3.97 28.88
C SER A 107 3.81 -4.34 30.11
N TYR A 108 3.72 -3.45 31.11
CA TYR A 108 2.84 -3.70 32.25
C TYR A 108 1.36 -3.60 31.84
N LEU A 109 0.98 -2.62 31.02
CA LEU A 109 -0.39 -2.52 30.52
C LEU A 109 -0.77 -3.73 29.67
N THR A 110 0.11 -4.19 28.77
CA THR A 110 -0.08 -5.43 28.00
C THR A 110 -0.20 -6.64 28.92
N PHE A 111 0.65 -6.74 29.95
CA PHE A 111 0.58 -7.81 30.95
C PHE A 111 -0.74 -7.84 31.72
N LEU A 112 -1.36 -6.69 31.98
CA LEU A 112 -2.68 -6.61 32.62
C LEU A 112 -3.82 -7.09 31.71
N VAL A 113 -3.63 -7.08 30.39
CA VAL A 113 -4.62 -7.57 29.42
C VAL A 113 -4.53 -9.09 29.23
N LEU A 114 -3.33 -9.67 29.32
CA LEU A 114 -3.07 -11.12 29.13
C LEU A 114 -4.02 -12.09 29.86
N PRO A 115 -4.42 -11.85 31.14
CA PRO A 115 -5.36 -12.75 31.83
C PRO A 115 -6.74 -12.88 31.17
N LEU A 116 -7.15 -11.90 30.35
CA LEU A 116 -8.39 -11.99 29.59
C LEU A 116 -8.29 -12.97 28.41
N ILE A 117 -7.06 -13.26 27.98
CA ILE A 117 -6.72 -14.02 26.78
C ILE A 117 -6.32 -15.45 27.16
N GLU A 118 -5.40 -15.59 28.11
CA GLU A 118 -4.77 -16.87 28.45
C GLU A 118 -5.59 -17.70 29.46
N SER A 119 -6.63 -17.11 30.09
CA SER A 119 -7.45 -17.78 31.12
C SER A 119 -8.87 -18.14 30.65
N ILE A 120 -9.07 -18.33 29.34
CA ILE A 120 -10.40 -18.58 28.74
C ILE A 120 -10.99 -19.95 29.14
N ASP A 121 -10.15 -20.95 29.42
CA ASP A 121 -10.59 -22.34 29.66
C ASP A 121 -11.06 -22.63 31.10
N ASN A 122 -10.95 -21.66 32.03
CA ASN A 122 -11.50 -21.80 33.38
C ASN A 122 -13.02 -21.53 33.38
N THR A 123 -13.80 -22.54 33.01
CA THR A 123 -15.28 -22.57 32.94
C THR A 123 -16.00 -22.13 34.23
N ASN A 124 -15.28 -22.00 35.35
CA ASN A 124 -15.81 -21.59 36.65
C ASN A 124 -15.81 -20.07 36.92
N LEU A 125 -15.24 -19.23 36.03
CA LEU A 125 -15.15 -17.77 36.24
C LEU A 125 -16.07 -16.99 35.29
N ARG A 126 -17.02 -16.23 35.86
CA ARG A 126 -17.89 -15.31 35.11
C ARG A 126 -17.06 -14.34 34.26
N ALA A 127 -17.55 -14.00 33.07
CA ALA A 127 -16.86 -13.13 32.11
C ALA A 127 -16.45 -11.76 32.67
N ASN A 128 -17.15 -11.26 33.68
CA ASN A 128 -16.90 -9.97 34.33
C ASN A 128 -15.97 -10.04 35.56
N ASN A 129 -15.46 -11.21 35.96
CA ASN A 129 -14.55 -11.36 37.11
C ASN A 129 -13.08 -11.20 36.71
N TYR A 130 -12.66 -9.98 36.38
CA TYR A 130 -11.29 -9.68 35.97
C TYR A 130 -10.24 -10.04 37.05
N TYR A 131 -10.43 -9.58 38.29
CA TYR A 131 -9.43 -9.80 39.35
C TYR A 131 -9.22 -11.29 39.66
N GLY A 132 -10.29 -12.10 39.61
CA GLY A 132 -10.17 -13.56 39.72
C GLY A 132 -9.26 -14.14 38.64
N ARG A 133 -9.46 -13.75 37.37
CA ARG A 133 -8.63 -14.18 36.24
C ARG A 133 -7.18 -13.73 36.38
N LEU A 134 -6.96 -12.45 36.73
CA LEU A 134 -5.63 -11.90 36.98
C LEU A 134 -4.90 -12.68 38.06
N ASN A 135 -5.52 -12.91 39.22
CA ASN A 135 -4.88 -13.62 40.33
C ASN A 135 -4.60 -15.10 40.01
N THR A 136 -5.49 -15.78 39.28
CA THR A 136 -5.22 -17.13 38.77
C THR A 136 -4.04 -17.12 37.81
N PHE A 137 -3.99 -16.17 36.87
CA PHE A 137 -2.90 -16.04 35.91
C PHE A 137 -1.55 -15.75 36.59
N LEU A 138 -1.53 -14.89 37.62
CA LEU A 138 -0.34 -14.62 38.43
C LEU A 138 0.17 -15.89 39.12
N GLN A 139 -0.73 -16.66 39.75
CA GLN A 139 -0.38 -17.92 40.40
C GLN A 139 0.19 -18.95 39.42
N SER A 140 -0.43 -19.11 38.25
CA SER A 140 0.05 -20.00 37.18
C SER A 140 1.44 -19.61 36.66
N ASN A 141 1.81 -18.33 36.75
CA ASN A 141 3.13 -17.82 36.36
C ASN A 141 4.09 -17.61 37.55
N GLN A 142 3.82 -18.25 38.70
CA GLN A 142 4.67 -18.18 39.90
C GLN A 142 4.91 -16.74 40.41
N ILE A 143 3.89 -15.90 40.30
CA ILE A 143 3.81 -14.57 40.92
C ILE A 143 2.84 -14.67 42.08
N ASN A 144 3.38 -14.79 43.31
CA ASN A 144 2.60 -14.95 44.53
C ASN A 144 2.06 -13.60 45.04
N GLU A 145 1.21 -12.95 44.24
CA GLU A 145 0.56 -11.69 44.56
C GLU A 145 -0.96 -11.85 44.49
N ASN A 146 -1.70 -11.07 45.30
CA ASN A 146 -3.16 -11.01 45.25
C ASN A 146 -3.58 -9.56 45.02
N ILE A 147 -4.01 -9.27 43.80
CA ILE A 147 -4.29 -7.92 43.32
C ILE A 147 -5.81 -7.70 43.31
N GLY A 148 -6.24 -6.55 43.83
CA GLY A 148 -7.65 -6.14 43.84
C GLY A 148 -7.86 -4.69 43.41
N THR A 149 -9.10 -4.23 43.57
CA THR A 149 -9.52 -2.86 43.23
C THR A 149 -8.70 -1.80 43.97
N THR A 150 -8.33 -2.04 45.23
CA THR A 150 -7.54 -1.12 46.04
C THR A 150 -6.16 -0.88 45.44
N ASP A 151 -5.50 -1.91 44.90
CA ASP A 151 -4.20 -1.77 44.25
C ASP A 151 -4.27 -0.89 43.01
N PHE A 152 -5.30 -1.08 42.17
CA PHE A 152 -5.54 -0.28 40.96
C PHE A 152 -5.81 1.19 41.34
N SER A 153 -6.62 1.42 42.39
CA SER A 153 -6.96 2.76 42.88
C SER A 153 -5.79 3.51 43.51
N ASN A 154 -5.05 2.88 44.44
CA ASN A 154 -3.94 3.51 45.15
C ASN A 154 -2.79 3.87 44.21
N ASN A 155 -2.57 3.06 43.19
CA ASN A 155 -1.51 3.28 42.20
C ASN A 155 -1.97 4.09 40.98
N GLN A 156 -3.24 4.53 40.94
CA GLN A 156 -3.78 5.40 39.90
C GLN A 156 -3.55 4.85 38.49
N ILE A 157 -3.83 3.56 38.28
CA ILE A 157 -3.55 2.87 37.01
C ILE A 157 -4.22 3.55 35.79
N ASN A 158 -5.37 4.19 35.99
CA ASN A 158 -6.09 4.95 34.98
C ASN A 158 -5.24 6.08 34.36
N SER A 159 -4.34 6.68 35.14
CA SER A 159 -3.41 7.70 34.66
C SER A 159 -2.42 7.18 33.62
N LEU A 160 -2.08 5.89 33.63
CA LEU A 160 -1.17 5.30 32.64
C LEU A 160 -1.85 5.16 31.28
N TRP A 161 -3.12 4.76 31.26
CA TRP A 161 -3.91 4.68 30.02
C TRP A 161 -4.12 6.06 29.39
N GLU A 162 -4.42 7.07 30.22
CA GLU A 162 -4.61 8.45 29.78
C GLU A 162 -3.30 9.10 29.32
N ASP A 163 -2.19 8.86 30.03
CA ASP A 163 -0.87 9.32 29.59
C ASP A 163 -0.44 8.66 28.28
N LEU A 164 -0.72 7.36 28.07
CA LEU A 164 -0.43 6.69 26.80
C LEU A 164 -1.24 7.30 25.65
N ALA A 165 -2.52 7.60 25.86
CA ALA A 165 -3.37 8.27 24.86
C ALA A 165 -2.83 9.66 24.52
N ASN A 166 -2.46 10.45 25.54
CA ASN A 166 -1.84 11.75 25.35
C ASN A 166 -0.50 11.66 24.62
N TRP A 167 0.34 10.68 24.98
CA TRP A 167 1.63 10.46 24.33
C TRP A 167 1.46 10.09 22.86
N ALA A 168 0.60 9.11 22.55
CA ALA A 168 0.38 8.64 21.18
C ALA A 168 -0.32 9.70 20.31
N ASN A 169 -1.43 10.26 20.80
CA ASN A 169 -2.31 11.09 19.98
C ASN A 169 -1.85 12.55 19.92
N ILE A 170 -1.26 13.08 21.00
CA ILE A 170 -0.91 14.51 21.12
C ILE A 170 0.61 14.70 20.97
N LYS A 171 1.43 14.08 21.83
CA LYS A 171 2.90 14.28 21.79
C LYS A 171 3.53 13.70 20.52
N LYS A 172 2.99 12.59 20.02
CA LYS A 172 3.42 11.93 18.77
C LYS A 172 2.47 12.20 17.61
N ASN A 173 1.47 13.06 17.76
CA ASN A 173 0.50 13.44 16.71
C ASN A 173 -0.20 12.27 15.99
N GLY A 174 -0.21 11.06 16.58
CA GLY A 174 -0.69 9.83 15.94
C GLY A 174 0.26 9.22 14.90
N ASP A 175 1.49 9.73 14.77
CA ASP A 175 2.50 9.29 13.79
C ASP A 175 3.00 7.87 14.03
N LEU A 176 2.76 7.33 15.23
CA LEU A 176 3.08 5.94 15.60
C LEU A 176 1.82 5.09 15.83
N GLY A 177 0.62 5.65 15.61
CA GLY A 177 -0.67 5.04 15.93
C GLY A 177 -1.48 5.86 16.94
N LEU A 178 -2.79 5.63 16.93
CA LEU A 178 -3.77 6.27 17.80
C LEU A 178 -4.15 5.35 18.95
N PHE A 179 -3.98 5.81 20.19
CA PHE A 179 -4.41 5.06 21.36
C PHE A 179 -5.65 5.72 21.99
N ASN A 180 -6.80 5.07 21.87
CA ASN A 180 -8.08 5.59 22.32
C ASN A 180 -8.54 4.90 23.61
N VAL A 181 -8.79 5.70 24.64
CA VAL A 181 -9.28 5.22 25.94
C VAL A 181 -10.80 5.27 25.95
N VAL A 182 -11.45 4.12 26.15
CA VAL A 182 -12.91 4.04 26.27
C VAL A 182 -13.34 4.50 27.67
N PRO A 183 -14.24 5.49 27.79
CA PRO A 183 -14.79 5.90 29.08
C PRO A 183 -15.83 4.90 29.58
N PHE A 184 -15.73 4.49 30.85
CA PHE A 184 -16.74 3.67 31.53
C PHE A 184 -17.30 4.46 32.72
N SER A 185 -18.61 4.68 32.74
CA SER A 185 -19.31 5.43 33.79
C SER A 185 -19.74 4.55 34.96
N ASN A 186 -19.84 3.24 34.76
CA ASN A 186 -20.24 2.31 35.82
C ASN A 186 -19.15 2.19 36.90
N ALA A 187 -19.52 2.45 38.17
CA ALA A 187 -18.64 2.38 39.34
C ALA A 187 -17.91 1.03 39.49
N ASN A 188 -18.51 -0.07 39.03
CA ASN A 188 -17.90 -1.41 39.08
C ASN A 188 -16.82 -1.63 38.01
N TRP A 189 -16.71 -0.73 37.02
CA TRP A 189 -15.87 -0.89 35.83
C TRP A 189 -14.80 0.21 35.70
N VAL A 190 -14.73 1.15 36.64
CA VAL A 190 -13.83 2.32 36.60
C VAL A 190 -12.37 1.96 36.33
N TYR A 191 -11.90 0.83 36.87
CA TYR A 191 -10.51 0.38 36.76
C TYR A 191 -10.30 -0.76 35.76
N VAL A 192 -11.30 -1.64 35.62
CA VAL A 192 -11.20 -2.86 34.80
C VAL A 192 -11.79 -2.69 33.41
N GLY A 193 -12.71 -1.74 33.22
CA GLY A 193 -13.33 -1.45 31.92
C GLY A 193 -12.30 -1.08 30.86
N LYS A 194 -11.27 -0.28 31.21
CA LYS A 194 -10.16 0.03 30.31
C LYS A 194 -9.40 -1.22 29.88
N VAL A 195 -9.15 -2.16 30.78
CA VAL A 195 -8.52 -3.46 30.45
C VAL A 195 -9.42 -4.28 29.52
N PHE A 196 -10.71 -4.40 29.83
CA PHE A 196 -11.67 -5.09 28.97
C PHE A 196 -11.78 -4.46 27.58
N SER A 197 -11.69 -3.13 27.47
CA SER A 197 -11.73 -2.41 26.19
C SER A 197 -10.55 -2.74 25.26
N GLN A 198 -9.46 -3.29 25.80
CA GLN A 198 -8.31 -3.74 25.00
C GLN A 198 -8.51 -5.17 24.45
N CYS A 199 -9.45 -5.94 24.98
CA CYS A 199 -9.71 -7.34 24.62
C CYS A 199 -11.22 -7.61 24.50
N VAL A 200 -11.94 -6.70 23.85
CA VAL A 200 -13.42 -6.78 23.73
C VAL A 200 -13.86 -8.00 22.92
N LEU A 201 -13.03 -8.42 21.95
CA LEU A 201 -13.23 -9.60 21.11
C LEU A 201 -11.89 -10.32 20.92
N PRO A 202 -11.81 -11.64 21.13
CA PRO A 202 -10.60 -12.40 20.81
C PRO A 202 -10.25 -12.28 19.32
N PRO A 203 -8.96 -12.30 18.91
CA PRO A 203 -8.54 -12.24 17.51
C PRO A 203 -9.13 -13.35 16.67
N LYS A 204 -9.29 -14.56 17.24
CA LYS A 204 -9.97 -15.66 16.55
C LYS A 204 -11.39 -15.27 16.12
N PHE A 205 -12.07 -14.45 16.92
CA PHE A 205 -13.38 -13.92 16.57
C PHE A 205 -13.29 -12.72 15.62
N LEU A 206 -12.38 -11.76 15.86
CA LEU A 206 -12.15 -10.62 14.95
C LEU A 206 -11.82 -11.07 13.52
N ASN A 207 -10.97 -12.09 13.38
CA ASN A 207 -10.56 -12.66 12.11
C ASN A 207 -11.70 -13.35 11.35
N ARG A 208 -12.77 -13.73 12.04
CA ARG A 208 -13.97 -14.37 11.47
C ARG A 208 -15.12 -13.38 11.27
N LEU A 209 -14.96 -12.11 11.65
CA LEU A 209 -15.96 -11.08 11.39
C LEU A 209 -16.27 -10.90 9.90
N PRO A 210 -15.29 -10.95 8.96
CA PRO A 210 -15.59 -10.92 7.54
C PRO A 210 -16.55 -12.04 7.07
N GLU A 211 -16.33 -13.27 7.55
CA GLU A 211 -17.20 -14.42 7.29
C GLU A 211 -18.61 -14.18 7.86
N LEU A 212 -18.67 -13.59 9.07
CA LEU A 212 -19.93 -13.22 9.70
C LEU A 212 -20.68 -12.20 8.85
N PHE A 213 -20.01 -11.14 8.38
CA PHE A 213 -20.63 -10.08 7.60
C PHE A 213 -21.23 -10.60 6.30
N ASP A 214 -20.51 -11.43 5.54
CA ASP A 214 -21.05 -12.06 4.33
C ASP A 214 -22.21 -13.01 4.66
N SER A 215 -22.08 -13.86 5.69
CA SER A 215 -23.11 -14.83 6.06
C SER A 215 -24.45 -14.20 6.50
N ILE A 216 -24.43 -12.99 7.07
CA ILE A 216 -25.65 -12.25 7.46
C ILE A 216 -26.14 -11.30 6.36
N GLY A 217 -25.46 -11.27 5.21
CA GLY A 217 -25.84 -10.55 4.00
C GLY A 217 -25.43 -9.08 3.96
N LEU A 218 -24.38 -8.68 4.69
CA LEU A 218 -23.83 -7.32 4.57
C LEU A 218 -22.95 -7.20 3.34
N VAL A 219 -22.98 -6.02 2.72
CA VAL A 219 -22.11 -5.64 1.59
C VAL A 219 -21.16 -4.55 2.09
N PRO A 220 -19.85 -4.59 1.80
CA PRO A 220 -18.92 -3.56 2.26
C PRO A 220 -19.20 -2.20 1.60
N ASN A 221 -18.73 -1.11 2.22
CA ASN A 221 -18.98 0.28 1.79
C ASN A 221 -20.46 0.62 1.54
N THR A 222 -21.37 -0.05 2.26
CA THR A 222 -22.80 0.22 2.22
C THR A 222 -23.21 0.78 3.58
N PHE A 223 -23.84 1.95 3.61
CA PHE A 223 -24.44 2.46 4.83
C PHE A 223 -25.58 1.54 5.30
N TYR A 224 -25.44 1.07 6.53
CA TYR A 224 -26.47 0.43 7.34
C TYR A 224 -26.56 1.19 8.64
N ASP A 225 -27.77 1.50 9.11
CA ASP A 225 -27.94 2.18 10.39
C ASP A 225 -27.51 1.29 11.55
N ASP A 226 -27.05 1.92 12.64
CA ASP A 226 -26.46 1.21 13.77
C ASP A 226 -27.43 0.20 14.40
N LYS A 227 -28.73 0.52 14.41
CA LYS A 227 -29.77 -0.35 14.96
C LYS A 227 -30.00 -1.57 14.07
N PHE A 228 -30.06 -1.39 12.76
CA PHE A 228 -30.12 -2.50 11.80
C PHE A 228 -28.93 -3.45 11.97
N LEU A 229 -27.70 -2.92 12.05
CA LEU A 229 -26.51 -3.75 12.27
C LEU A 229 -26.58 -4.48 13.61
N GLN A 230 -26.96 -3.78 14.68
CA GLN A 230 -27.11 -4.37 16.01
C GLN A 230 -28.14 -5.52 16.00
N ASP A 231 -29.29 -5.32 15.39
CA ASP A 231 -30.35 -6.33 15.29
C ASP A 231 -29.92 -7.52 14.44
N LYS A 232 -29.21 -7.28 13.32
CA LYS A 232 -28.63 -8.35 12.48
C LYS A 232 -27.62 -9.20 13.25
N ILE A 233 -26.74 -8.57 14.03
CA ILE A 233 -25.73 -9.28 14.85
C ILE A 233 -26.42 -10.06 15.97
N LYS A 234 -27.34 -9.44 16.73
CA LYS A 234 -28.03 -10.07 17.87
C LYS A 234 -28.93 -11.24 17.46
N ASN A 235 -29.50 -11.19 16.26
CA ASN A 235 -30.36 -12.24 15.72
C ASN A 235 -29.62 -13.22 14.80
N SER A 236 -28.29 -13.11 14.69
CA SER A 236 -27.49 -14.04 13.91
C SER A 236 -27.68 -15.47 14.44
N ARG A 237 -27.87 -16.41 13.52
CA ARG A 237 -27.98 -17.85 13.80
C ARG A 237 -26.73 -18.61 13.39
N THR A 238 -25.64 -17.90 13.10
CA THR A 238 -24.37 -18.49 12.66
C THR A 238 -23.62 -19.09 13.84
N ASP A 239 -22.92 -20.19 13.63
CA ASP A 239 -21.99 -20.75 14.62
C ASP A 239 -20.66 -19.95 14.74
N LEU A 240 -20.53 -18.86 13.95
CA LEU A 240 -19.39 -17.95 13.97
C LEU A 240 -19.30 -17.16 15.28
N ILE A 241 -20.43 -16.90 15.96
CA ILE A 241 -20.49 -16.25 17.28
C ILE A 241 -20.81 -17.31 18.35
N PRO A 242 -19.96 -17.50 19.38
CA PRO A 242 -20.29 -18.40 20.48
C PRO A 242 -21.61 -18.00 21.17
N LYS A 243 -22.48 -18.96 21.48
CA LYS A 243 -23.79 -18.71 22.11
C LYS A 243 -23.69 -17.87 23.39
N SER A 244 -22.68 -18.13 24.22
CA SER A 244 -22.40 -17.37 25.45
C SER A 244 -22.09 -15.89 25.18
N THR A 245 -21.45 -15.57 24.05
CA THR A 245 -21.16 -14.21 23.61
C THR A 245 -22.42 -13.55 23.06
N LEU A 246 -23.22 -14.28 22.28
CA LEU A 246 -24.49 -13.77 21.74
C LEU A 246 -25.52 -13.48 22.85
N ASP A 247 -25.59 -14.33 23.88
CA ASP A 247 -26.42 -14.10 25.07
C ASP A 247 -25.91 -12.94 25.92
N PHE A 248 -24.59 -12.69 25.91
CA PHE A 248 -24.00 -11.51 26.54
C PHE A 248 -24.38 -10.23 25.80
N LEU A 249 -24.23 -10.20 24.46
CA LEU A 249 -24.56 -9.05 23.61
C LEU A 249 -26.03 -8.61 23.68
N LYS A 250 -26.93 -9.48 24.16
CA LYS A 250 -28.35 -9.18 24.36
C LYS A 250 -28.66 -8.45 25.67
N LYS A 251 -27.68 -8.26 26.57
CA LYS A 251 -27.90 -7.65 27.90
C LYS A 251 -28.00 -6.13 27.91
N ASP A 252 -27.66 -5.46 26.81
CA ASP A 252 -27.72 -4.00 26.62
C ASP A 252 -26.99 -3.18 27.71
N ASP A 253 -25.86 -3.71 28.21
CA ASP A 253 -24.99 -3.01 29.16
C ASP A 253 -23.84 -2.24 28.46
N GLU A 254 -23.11 -1.41 29.22
CA GLU A 254 -21.99 -0.57 28.69
C GLU A 254 -20.95 -1.40 27.92
N LEU A 255 -20.63 -2.60 28.42
CA LEU A 255 -19.67 -3.50 27.76
C LEU A 255 -20.24 -4.06 26.46
N SER A 256 -21.50 -4.53 26.45
CA SER A 256 -22.20 -5.04 25.26
C SER A 256 -22.23 -3.99 24.14
N ASN A 257 -22.53 -2.73 24.49
CA ASN A 257 -22.52 -1.62 23.55
C ASN A 257 -21.10 -1.34 23.01
N SER A 258 -20.08 -1.41 23.86
CA SER A 258 -18.68 -1.31 23.41
C SER A 258 -18.31 -2.43 22.44
N ILE A 259 -18.82 -3.67 22.61
CA ILE A 259 -18.56 -4.77 21.69
C ILE A 259 -19.19 -4.50 20.33
N ILE A 260 -20.47 -4.11 20.33
CA ILE A 260 -21.22 -3.80 19.10
C ILE A 260 -20.55 -2.68 18.33
N GLN A 261 -20.13 -1.60 19.00
CA GLN A 261 -19.38 -0.51 18.38
C GLN A 261 -18.05 -0.98 17.79
N THR A 262 -17.36 -1.93 18.42
CA THR A 262 -16.15 -2.53 17.85
C THR A 262 -16.49 -3.33 16.59
N ILE A 263 -17.54 -4.16 16.60
CA ILE A 263 -17.96 -4.92 15.41
C ILE A 263 -18.36 -3.97 14.26
N GLN A 264 -19.11 -2.91 14.55
CA GLN A 264 -19.48 -1.88 13.56
C GLN A 264 -18.25 -1.17 12.99
N ARG A 265 -17.25 -0.85 13.84
CA ARG A 265 -15.97 -0.29 13.39
C ARG A 265 -15.20 -1.27 12.50
N GLN A 266 -15.23 -2.57 12.80
CA GLN A 266 -14.60 -3.59 11.96
C GLN A 266 -15.33 -3.77 10.63
N TYR A 267 -16.67 -3.71 10.62
CA TYR A 267 -17.46 -3.72 9.38
C TYR A 267 -17.09 -2.53 8.47
N LYS A 268 -16.95 -1.32 9.01
CA LYS A 268 -16.49 -0.14 8.26
C LYS A 268 -15.08 -0.28 7.68
N LYS A 269 -14.25 -1.18 8.24
CA LYS A 269 -12.89 -1.49 7.76
C LYS A 269 -12.85 -2.73 6.85
N TRP A 270 -13.96 -3.44 6.68
CA TRP A 270 -14.00 -4.66 5.90
C TRP A 270 -13.87 -4.34 4.40
N SER A 271 -12.81 -4.86 3.78
CA SER A 271 -12.54 -4.67 2.36
C SER A 271 -13.43 -5.51 1.45
N GLY A 272 -14.23 -6.42 2.00
CA GLY A 272 -15.00 -7.41 1.26
C GLY A 272 -14.38 -8.80 1.19
N GLU A 273 -13.10 -8.95 1.53
CA GLU A 273 -12.42 -10.24 1.52
C GLU A 273 -12.97 -11.18 2.61
N THR A 274 -13.16 -12.46 2.26
CA THR A 274 -13.55 -13.52 3.20
C THR A 274 -12.61 -14.71 3.09
N HIS A 275 -12.57 -15.54 4.12
CA HIS A 275 -11.68 -16.70 4.20
C HIS A 275 -12.45 -17.93 4.70
N GLU A 276 -11.86 -19.11 4.52
CA GLU A 276 -12.32 -20.39 5.05
C GLU A 276 -11.16 -21.04 5.82
N GLU A 277 -11.38 -21.43 7.08
CA GLU A 277 -10.38 -22.16 7.87
C GLU A 277 -10.34 -23.64 7.43
N ILE A 278 -9.17 -24.14 7.01
CA ILE A 278 -9.01 -25.55 6.58
C ILE A 278 -8.46 -26.45 7.70
N GLU A 279 -7.55 -25.92 8.53
CA GLU A 279 -6.95 -26.61 9.69
C GLU A 279 -7.06 -25.69 10.92
N GLU A 280 -7.20 -26.25 12.13
CA GLU A 280 -7.38 -25.50 13.39
C GLU A 280 -6.29 -24.44 13.62
N GLY A 281 -6.51 -23.22 13.09
CA GLY A 281 -5.73 -22.01 13.35
C GLY A 281 -4.49 -21.78 12.47
N THR A 282 -4.04 -22.73 11.65
CA THR A 282 -2.74 -22.62 10.92
C THR A 282 -2.87 -22.34 9.42
N LYS A 283 -3.96 -22.72 8.74
CA LYS A 283 -4.13 -22.50 7.29
C LYS A 283 -5.51 -21.93 6.93
N LYS A 284 -5.52 -20.82 6.20
CA LYS A 284 -6.72 -20.15 5.68
C LYS A 284 -6.77 -20.23 4.15
N LYS A 285 -7.90 -20.64 3.59
CA LYS A 285 -8.23 -20.54 2.16
C LYS A 285 -8.92 -19.22 1.90
N ARG A 286 -8.60 -18.54 0.80
CA ARG A 286 -9.36 -17.38 0.33
C ARG A 286 -10.75 -17.83 -0.15
N ASN A 287 -11.79 -17.12 0.24
CA ASN A 287 -13.16 -17.29 -0.25
C ASN A 287 -13.56 -16.05 -1.09
N TYR A 288 -14.85 -15.80 -1.31
CA TYR A 288 -15.31 -14.69 -2.14
C TYR A 288 -14.90 -13.32 -1.60
N THR A 289 -14.46 -12.44 -2.50
CA THR A 289 -14.37 -11.01 -2.26
C THR A 289 -15.70 -10.38 -2.67
N VAL A 290 -16.42 -9.82 -1.70
CA VAL A 290 -17.71 -9.13 -1.92
C VAL A 290 -17.45 -7.67 -2.21
N ALA A 291 -18.02 -7.14 -3.30
CA ALA A 291 -17.91 -5.73 -3.65
C ALA A 291 -19.31 -5.12 -3.89
N PRO A 292 -19.56 -3.89 -3.45
CA PRO A 292 -20.82 -3.20 -3.75
C PRO A 292 -20.92 -2.80 -5.22
N LEU A 293 -22.12 -2.93 -5.77
CA LEU A 293 -22.56 -2.21 -6.96
C LEU A 293 -23.22 -0.90 -6.55
N PHE A 294 -22.81 0.19 -7.19
CA PHE A 294 -23.40 1.51 -7.09
C PHE A 294 -24.21 1.77 -8.35
N LEU A 295 -25.46 2.22 -8.16
CA LEU A 295 -26.26 2.68 -9.28
C LEU A 295 -25.74 4.03 -9.75
N GLN A 296 -25.69 4.22 -11.06
CA GLN A 296 -25.46 5.53 -11.67
C GLN A 296 -26.43 5.75 -12.83
N PHE A 297 -26.61 7.00 -13.23
CA PHE A 297 -27.39 7.34 -14.41
C PHE A 297 -26.84 8.57 -15.13
N LYS A 298 -27.22 8.69 -16.40
CA LYS A 298 -27.04 9.90 -17.20
C LYS A 298 -28.40 10.46 -17.58
N VAL A 299 -28.54 11.78 -17.55
CA VAL A 299 -29.75 12.48 -17.99
C VAL A 299 -29.42 13.22 -19.28
N ASN A 300 -30.18 12.95 -20.34
CA ASN A 300 -30.18 13.78 -21.52
C ASN A 300 -31.31 14.81 -21.40
N THR A 301 -30.96 16.02 -21.00
CA THR A 301 -31.94 17.08 -20.75
C THR A 301 -32.66 17.57 -22.00
N ASN A 302 -32.11 17.34 -23.20
CA ASN A 302 -32.76 17.74 -24.44
C ASN A 302 -33.90 16.77 -24.82
N ASP A 303 -33.70 15.49 -24.53
CA ASP A 303 -34.61 14.41 -24.91
C ASP A 303 -35.48 13.94 -23.74
N GLU A 304 -35.28 14.50 -22.53
CA GLU A 304 -35.94 14.10 -21.27
C GLU A 304 -35.81 12.60 -20.94
N VAL A 305 -34.74 11.96 -21.42
CA VAL A 305 -34.43 10.54 -21.22
C VAL A 305 -33.40 10.35 -20.11
N ILE A 306 -33.65 9.38 -19.24
CA ILE A 306 -32.71 8.88 -18.23
C ILE A 306 -32.27 7.46 -18.56
N SER A 307 -30.97 7.18 -18.43
CA SER A 307 -30.41 5.84 -18.61
C SER A 307 -29.60 5.39 -17.40
N PHE A 308 -29.93 4.22 -16.87
CA PHE A 308 -29.28 3.63 -15.70
C PHE A 308 -28.16 2.67 -16.10
N SER A 309 -27.16 2.58 -15.24
CA SER A 309 -26.05 1.63 -15.32
C SER A 309 -25.43 1.45 -13.94
N TYR A 310 -24.40 0.61 -13.82
CA TYR A 310 -23.75 0.36 -12.54
C TYR A 310 -22.25 0.62 -12.61
N ARG A 311 -21.65 0.86 -11.45
CA ARG A 311 -20.21 0.74 -11.22
C ARG A 311 -19.98 -0.09 -9.97
N MET A 312 -18.93 -0.90 -9.97
CA MET A 312 -18.46 -1.58 -8.78
C MET A 312 -17.40 -0.72 -8.09
N TYR A 313 -17.36 -0.73 -6.76
CA TYR A 313 -16.26 -0.17 -5.99
C TYR A 313 -15.59 -1.25 -5.14
N SER A 314 -14.26 -1.26 -5.10
CA SER A 314 -13.50 -2.10 -4.17
C SER A 314 -12.27 -1.38 -3.66
N SER A 315 -11.98 -1.60 -2.38
CA SER A 315 -10.71 -1.20 -1.77
C SER A 315 -9.57 -2.18 -2.08
N ASN A 316 -9.91 -3.38 -2.58
CA ASN A 316 -8.93 -4.34 -3.06
C ASN A 316 -8.62 -4.08 -4.54
N ASP A 317 -7.39 -4.40 -4.94
CA ASP A 317 -7.03 -4.38 -6.35
C ASP A 317 -7.88 -5.39 -7.14
N TYR A 318 -8.22 -5.00 -8.37
CA TYR A 318 -9.03 -5.81 -9.27
C TYR A 318 -8.13 -6.83 -9.97
N PRO A 319 -8.53 -8.13 -10.00
CA PRO A 319 -7.91 -9.11 -10.88
C PRO A 319 -7.74 -8.60 -12.30
N GLU A 320 -6.55 -8.81 -12.88
CA GLU A 320 -6.28 -8.44 -14.27
C GLU A 320 -7.28 -9.06 -15.26
N ASP A 321 -7.77 -10.27 -14.95
CA ASP A 321 -8.73 -11.03 -15.73
C ASP A 321 -10.12 -11.08 -15.08
N LEU A 322 -10.46 -10.12 -14.19
CA LEU A 322 -11.78 -10.02 -13.59
C LEU A 322 -12.83 -9.82 -14.69
N LYS A 323 -13.84 -10.70 -14.71
CA LYS A 323 -14.90 -10.65 -15.71
C LYS A 323 -16.28 -10.86 -15.09
N PHE A 324 -17.24 -10.03 -15.49
CA PHE A 324 -18.67 -10.21 -15.18
C PHE A 324 -19.47 -10.28 -16.48
N GLY A 325 -19.98 -11.47 -16.82
CA GLY A 325 -20.64 -11.66 -18.13
C GLY A 325 -19.65 -11.34 -19.25
N GLU A 326 -20.00 -10.46 -20.18
CA GLU A 326 -19.09 -9.99 -21.26
C GLU A 326 -18.21 -8.78 -20.87
N HIS A 327 -18.32 -8.29 -19.64
CA HIS A 327 -17.59 -7.11 -19.18
C HIS A 327 -16.24 -7.49 -18.57
N GLU A 328 -15.16 -7.05 -19.22
CA GLU A 328 -13.77 -7.28 -18.84
C GLU A 328 -13.03 -5.95 -18.59
N ASN A 329 -11.80 -6.00 -18.07
CA ASN A 329 -10.97 -4.82 -17.79
C ASN A 329 -11.71 -3.78 -16.94
N LEU A 330 -12.29 -4.28 -15.85
CA LEU A 330 -13.26 -3.53 -15.07
C LEU A 330 -12.63 -2.35 -14.34
N TYR A 331 -11.35 -2.38 -13.95
CA TYR A 331 -10.76 -1.30 -13.16
C TYR A 331 -10.59 0.00 -13.97
N GLU A 332 -11.07 1.13 -13.43
CA GLU A 332 -10.89 2.45 -14.02
C GLU A 332 -9.91 3.30 -13.21
N ILE A 333 -10.26 3.68 -11.97
CA ILE A 333 -9.42 4.53 -11.10
C ILE A 333 -9.95 4.55 -9.66
N ASN A 334 -9.10 4.79 -8.66
CA ASN A 334 -9.48 5.05 -7.26
C ASN A 334 -10.46 4.01 -6.68
N GLY A 335 -10.24 2.73 -6.97
CA GLY A 335 -11.12 1.62 -6.56
C GLY A 335 -12.44 1.49 -7.35
N TRP A 336 -12.75 2.40 -8.27
CA TRP A 336 -13.95 2.34 -9.11
C TRP A 336 -13.74 1.51 -10.37
N SER A 337 -14.78 0.77 -10.76
CA SER A 337 -14.85 0.11 -12.06
C SER A 337 -15.31 1.07 -13.15
N LYS A 338 -15.01 0.72 -14.40
CA LYS A 338 -15.70 1.21 -15.60
C LYS A 338 -17.21 0.98 -15.49
N THR A 339 -17.96 1.80 -16.22
CA THR A 339 -19.42 1.66 -16.35
C THR A 339 -19.79 0.26 -16.84
N LEU A 340 -20.65 -0.41 -16.09
CA LEU A 340 -21.32 -1.66 -16.45
C LEU A 340 -22.70 -1.31 -17.02
N PRO A 341 -22.90 -1.39 -18.36
CA PRO A 341 -24.15 -0.99 -19.02
C PRO A 341 -25.23 -2.06 -18.84
N LEU A 342 -25.69 -2.24 -17.60
CA LEU A 342 -26.75 -3.17 -17.22
C LEU A 342 -28.00 -2.40 -16.79
N GLU A 343 -29.18 -2.91 -17.13
CA GLU A 343 -30.46 -2.31 -16.74
C GLU A 343 -30.73 -2.40 -15.23
N PHE A 344 -31.60 -1.52 -14.73
CA PHE A 344 -31.94 -1.48 -13.31
C PHE A 344 -32.56 -2.80 -12.83
N ASN A 345 -32.07 -3.33 -11.71
CA ASN A 345 -32.52 -4.58 -11.09
C ASN A 345 -32.15 -4.57 -9.59
N GLU A 346 -33.14 -4.51 -8.70
CA GLU A 346 -32.97 -4.43 -7.23
C GLU A 346 -32.17 -5.60 -6.62
N GLY A 347 -32.08 -6.75 -7.30
CA GLY A 347 -31.37 -7.94 -6.84
C GLY A 347 -30.13 -8.29 -7.66
N LEU A 348 -29.54 -7.32 -8.38
CA LEU A 348 -28.41 -7.58 -9.25
C LEU A 348 -27.21 -8.13 -8.47
N GLU A 349 -26.78 -9.32 -8.87
CA GLU A 349 -25.58 -9.98 -8.37
C GLU A 349 -24.76 -10.49 -9.55
N LEU A 350 -23.48 -10.10 -9.61
CA LEU A 350 -22.53 -10.53 -10.64
C LEU A 350 -21.45 -11.39 -10.00
N LYS A 351 -21.01 -12.46 -10.67
CA LYS A 351 -20.01 -13.39 -10.13
C LYS A 351 -18.90 -13.66 -11.12
N ASP A 352 -17.68 -13.68 -10.58
CA ASP A 352 -16.52 -14.35 -11.19
C ASP A 352 -16.14 -15.51 -10.26
N ASN A 353 -16.55 -16.73 -10.63
CA ASN A 353 -16.30 -17.93 -9.82
C ASN A 353 -14.82 -18.32 -9.80
N PHE A 354 -14.06 -17.95 -10.84
CA PHE A 354 -12.65 -18.27 -10.97
C PHE A 354 -11.83 -17.38 -10.05
N ASN A 355 -12.01 -16.06 -10.15
CA ASN A 355 -11.33 -15.09 -9.27
C ASN A 355 -11.93 -15.02 -7.86
N LYS A 356 -13.09 -15.65 -7.63
CA LYS A 356 -13.87 -15.57 -6.39
C LYS A 356 -14.26 -14.13 -6.06
N TRP A 357 -14.90 -13.44 -7.00
CA TRP A 357 -15.49 -12.11 -6.76
C TRP A 357 -17.01 -12.15 -6.93
N ILE A 358 -17.71 -11.43 -6.06
CA ILE A 358 -19.16 -11.20 -6.17
C ILE A 358 -19.42 -9.70 -6.05
N ALA A 359 -20.02 -9.11 -7.08
CA ALA A 359 -20.53 -7.74 -7.00
C ALA A 359 -22.02 -7.80 -6.63
N LYS A 360 -22.40 -7.19 -5.50
CA LYS A 360 -23.79 -7.22 -4.98
C LYS A 360 -24.39 -5.82 -4.97
N PHE A 361 -25.59 -5.68 -5.51
CA PHE A 361 -26.38 -4.46 -5.38
C PHE A 361 -27.20 -4.51 -4.07
N PRO A 362 -26.96 -3.59 -3.10
CA PRO A 362 -27.66 -3.62 -1.83
C PRO A 362 -29.12 -3.20 -2.01
N ASN A 363 -30.07 -3.90 -1.37
CA ASN A 363 -31.48 -3.53 -1.39
C ASN A 363 -31.74 -2.29 -0.51
N ARG A 364 -32.30 -1.23 -1.11
CA ARG A 364 -32.57 0.06 -0.47
C ARG A 364 -33.86 0.67 -1.02
N ASP A 365 -34.66 1.25 -0.12
CA ASP A 365 -35.91 1.94 -0.49
C ASP A 365 -35.66 3.38 -0.95
N VAL A 366 -34.56 4.00 -0.51
CA VAL A 366 -34.15 5.36 -0.85
C VAL A 366 -32.65 5.37 -1.20
N ARG A 367 -32.29 6.06 -2.28
CA ARG A 367 -30.91 6.24 -2.75
C ARG A 367 -30.64 7.70 -3.05
N LEU A 368 -29.46 8.18 -2.68
CA LEU A 368 -28.99 9.54 -2.96
C LEU A 368 -27.94 9.50 -4.06
N PHE A 369 -27.88 10.53 -4.89
CA PHE A 369 -26.89 10.64 -5.97
C PHE A 369 -26.23 12.02 -5.99
N VAL A 370 -24.93 12.02 -6.27
CA VAL A 370 -24.09 13.20 -6.50
C VAL A 370 -23.42 13.09 -7.86
N SER A 371 -22.82 14.18 -8.35
CA SER A 371 -22.02 14.11 -9.58
C SER A 371 -20.85 13.15 -9.38
N ALA A 372 -20.64 12.25 -10.34
CA ALA A 372 -19.54 11.28 -10.29
C ALA A 372 -18.16 11.97 -10.34
N GLY A 373 -18.10 13.24 -10.79
CA GLY A 373 -16.92 14.11 -10.70
C GLY A 373 -16.34 14.25 -9.30
N THR A 374 -17.16 14.12 -8.25
CA THR A 374 -16.70 14.12 -6.85
C THR A 374 -15.72 12.97 -6.58
N PHE A 375 -15.82 11.87 -7.33
CA PHE A 375 -14.94 10.70 -7.26
C PHE A 375 -13.86 10.67 -8.36
N GLN A 376 -13.67 11.80 -9.08
CA GLN A 376 -12.79 11.89 -10.25
C GLN A 376 -13.24 11.03 -11.44
N LEU A 377 -14.53 10.72 -11.50
CA LEU A 377 -15.18 10.09 -12.64
C LEU A 377 -15.85 11.15 -13.52
N SER A 378 -16.36 10.76 -14.68
CA SER A 378 -17.04 11.66 -15.61
C SER A 378 -18.22 12.42 -14.98
N ASN A 379 -18.19 13.75 -15.13
CA ASN A 379 -19.27 14.65 -14.69
C ASN A 379 -20.61 14.41 -15.42
N ASP A 380 -20.62 13.60 -16.49
CA ASP A 380 -21.83 13.22 -17.22
C ASP A 380 -22.74 12.30 -16.40
N PHE A 381 -22.19 11.62 -15.38
CA PHE A 381 -22.92 10.66 -14.57
C PHE A 381 -23.26 11.21 -13.19
N TRP A 382 -24.42 10.79 -12.70
CA TRP A 382 -24.82 10.88 -11.30
C TRP A 382 -24.67 9.51 -10.67
N ILE A 383 -23.93 9.39 -9.57
CA ILE A 383 -23.61 8.11 -8.92
C ILE A 383 -24.09 8.11 -7.47
N GLU A 384 -24.50 6.93 -7.00
CA GLU A 384 -25.03 6.73 -5.66
C GLU A 384 -24.02 7.14 -4.56
N THR A 385 -24.53 7.76 -3.48
CA THR A 385 -23.77 8.17 -2.30
C THR A 385 -24.58 7.91 -1.03
N ASP A 386 -23.88 7.76 0.09
CA ASP A 386 -24.46 7.56 1.41
C ASP A 386 -24.53 8.85 2.25
N PHE A 387 -24.22 10.00 1.65
CA PHE A 387 -24.09 11.27 2.36
C PHE A 387 -25.04 12.34 1.81
N LEU A 388 -25.83 12.94 2.70
CA LEU A 388 -26.69 14.09 2.38
C LEU A 388 -25.88 15.39 2.44
N SER A 389 -25.65 16.00 1.28
CA SER A 389 -24.89 17.25 1.18
C SER A 389 -25.76 18.49 1.40
N LYS A 390 -25.25 19.45 2.18
CA LYS A 390 -25.86 20.78 2.40
C LYS A 390 -25.63 21.77 1.26
N THR A 391 -24.62 21.53 0.42
CA THR A 391 -24.11 22.56 -0.52
C THR A 391 -24.14 22.10 -1.98
N GLU A 392 -24.26 20.80 -2.21
CA GLU A 392 -24.25 20.22 -3.55
C GLU A 392 -25.66 20.02 -4.10
N ARG A 393 -25.74 19.99 -5.42
CA ARG A 393 -26.92 19.49 -6.14
C ARG A 393 -26.96 17.97 -6.02
N MET A 394 -28.14 17.42 -5.74
CA MET A 394 -28.33 15.99 -5.58
C MET A 394 -29.59 15.49 -6.28
N TYR A 395 -29.64 14.18 -6.50
CA TYR A 395 -30.86 13.45 -6.84
C TYR A 395 -31.19 12.43 -5.75
N LEU A 396 -32.47 12.11 -5.62
CA LEU A 396 -32.99 11.08 -4.73
C LEU A 396 -33.95 10.17 -5.50
N LEU A 397 -33.64 8.89 -5.54
CA LEU A 397 -34.53 7.86 -6.10
C LEU A 397 -35.17 7.11 -4.93
N CYS A 398 -36.49 7.03 -4.88
CA CYS A 398 -37.20 6.28 -3.84
C CYS A 398 -38.31 5.42 -4.41
N LYS A 399 -38.63 4.32 -3.71
CA LYS A 399 -39.82 3.53 -3.99
C LYS A 399 -41.08 4.38 -3.80
N ASN A 400 -42.12 4.09 -4.58
CA ASN A 400 -43.34 4.89 -4.59
C ASN A 400 -44.09 4.89 -3.25
N ASP A 401 -43.90 3.88 -2.39
CA ASP A 401 -44.45 3.85 -1.03
C ASP A 401 -43.85 4.93 -0.10
N LYS A 402 -42.66 5.45 -0.41
CA LYS A 402 -42.02 6.57 0.29
C LYS A 402 -42.26 7.92 -0.39
N GLN A 403 -42.92 7.96 -1.54
CA GLN A 403 -43.04 9.17 -2.36
C GLN A 403 -43.70 10.35 -1.61
N GLU A 404 -44.83 10.11 -0.94
CA GLU A 404 -45.55 11.16 -0.19
C GLU A 404 -44.70 11.70 0.97
N LEU A 405 -43.98 10.82 1.67
CA LEU A 405 -43.07 11.22 2.74
C LEU A 405 -41.96 12.15 2.22
N ILE A 406 -41.40 11.85 1.04
CA ILE A 406 -40.39 12.69 0.39
C ILE A 406 -40.97 14.01 -0.13
N ARG A 407 -42.21 14.02 -0.64
CA ARG A 407 -42.92 15.25 -1.04
C ARG A 407 -43.16 16.16 0.16
N ASP A 408 -43.54 15.59 1.31
CA ASP A 408 -43.72 16.34 2.55
C ASP A 408 -42.41 16.93 3.05
N TRP A 409 -41.32 16.16 3.02
CA TRP A 409 -39.98 16.68 3.31
C TRP A 409 -39.58 17.81 2.36
N GLY A 410 -39.91 17.70 1.07
CA GLY A 410 -39.68 18.74 0.06
C GLY A 410 -40.30 20.11 0.39
N LYS A 411 -41.36 20.16 1.21
CA LYS A 411 -41.99 21.43 1.65
C LYS A 411 -41.09 22.25 2.57
N THR A 412 -40.05 21.66 3.14
CA THR A 412 -39.06 22.35 3.99
C THR A 412 -38.01 23.15 3.19
N PHE A 413 -37.93 22.92 1.88
CA PHE A 413 -36.98 23.57 1.00
C PHE A 413 -37.46 24.94 0.55
N SER A 414 -36.51 25.84 0.28
CA SER A 414 -36.83 27.13 -0.36
C SER A 414 -37.35 26.93 -1.79
N ASN A 415 -38.18 27.86 -2.27
CA ASN A 415 -38.77 27.80 -3.60
C ASN A 415 -37.71 27.55 -4.69
N GLY A 416 -37.94 26.53 -5.52
CA GLY A 416 -37.06 26.15 -6.63
C GLY A 416 -35.85 25.31 -6.24
N ASN A 417 -35.72 24.85 -5.00
CA ASN A 417 -34.63 23.98 -4.55
C ASN A 417 -35.03 22.49 -4.40
N PHE A 418 -36.27 22.14 -4.76
CA PHE A 418 -36.79 20.78 -4.72
C PHE A 418 -37.80 20.60 -5.86
N LYS A 419 -37.69 19.51 -6.62
CA LYS A 419 -38.58 19.17 -7.73
C LYS A 419 -38.67 17.65 -7.89
N GLN A 420 -39.84 17.13 -8.21
CA GLN A 420 -39.96 15.77 -8.74
C GLN A 420 -39.70 15.78 -10.25
N GLU A 421 -38.87 14.85 -10.72
CA GLU A 421 -38.58 14.68 -12.14
C GLU A 421 -39.37 13.49 -12.70
N ASP A 422 -39.74 13.60 -13.97
CA ASP A 422 -40.56 12.61 -14.69
C ASP A 422 -39.91 12.31 -16.04
N PHE A 423 -38.70 11.75 -15.98
CA PHE A 423 -37.92 11.39 -17.18
C PHE A 423 -38.36 10.05 -17.75
N ASP A 424 -38.32 9.91 -19.07
CA ASP A 424 -38.52 8.64 -19.74
C ASP A 424 -37.35 7.68 -19.44
N GLY A 425 -37.66 6.49 -18.94
CA GLY A 425 -36.66 5.47 -18.55
C GLY A 425 -36.48 5.29 -17.03
N LEU A 426 -37.31 5.94 -16.20
CA LEU A 426 -37.34 5.66 -14.76
C LEU A 426 -37.73 4.19 -14.48
N PRO A 427 -37.13 3.55 -13.45
CA PRO A 427 -37.51 2.19 -13.08
C PRO A 427 -38.97 2.12 -12.61
N GLU A 428 -39.64 1.01 -12.91
CA GLU A 428 -41.01 0.78 -12.43
C GLU A 428 -41.07 0.84 -10.90
N ASN A 429 -42.15 1.42 -10.35
CA ASN A 429 -42.37 1.59 -8.91
C ASN A 429 -41.38 2.55 -8.19
N TYR A 430 -40.66 3.38 -8.95
CA TYR A 430 -39.76 4.40 -8.40
C TYR A 430 -40.15 5.82 -8.82
N SER A 431 -39.81 6.78 -7.95
CA SER A 431 -39.92 8.21 -8.18
C SER A 431 -38.55 8.87 -8.02
N LEU A 432 -38.22 9.84 -8.89
CA LEU A 432 -36.98 10.60 -8.84
C LEU A 432 -37.24 12.04 -8.42
N PHE A 433 -36.43 12.54 -7.49
CA PHE A 433 -36.44 13.92 -7.02
C PHE A 433 -35.09 14.56 -7.23
N TRP A 434 -35.10 15.82 -7.64
CA TRP A 434 -33.94 16.69 -7.67
C TRP A 434 -34.05 17.70 -6.52
N PHE A 435 -32.92 17.97 -5.86
CA PHE A 435 -32.87 18.99 -4.82
C PHE A 435 -31.47 19.61 -4.64
N ARG A 436 -31.42 20.71 -3.90
CA ARG A 436 -30.18 21.35 -3.43
C ARG A 436 -30.43 22.08 -2.10
N ASN A 437 -29.37 22.27 -1.31
CA ASN A 437 -29.40 23.07 -0.08
C ASN A 437 -30.50 22.65 0.93
N PRO A 438 -30.54 21.38 1.37
CA PRO A 438 -31.46 20.95 2.42
C PRO A 438 -31.24 21.74 3.72
N THR A 439 -32.33 22.19 4.34
CA THR A 439 -32.32 22.92 5.61
C THR A 439 -32.57 22.01 6.82
N GLN A 440 -33.23 20.87 6.59
CA GLN A 440 -33.60 19.88 7.59
C GLN A 440 -33.42 18.48 7.01
N GLY A 441 -33.01 17.52 7.83
CA GLY A 441 -33.01 16.09 7.46
C GLY A 441 -34.38 15.45 7.65
N LEU A 442 -34.49 14.17 7.32
CA LEU A 442 -35.69 13.36 7.56
C LEU A 442 -35.37 12.17 8.47
N THR A 443 -35.82 12.23 9.72
CA THR A 443 -35.46 11.28 10.78
C THR A 443 -35.92 9.84 10.53
N GLU A 444 -37.01 9.67 9.79
CA GLU A 444 -37.63 8.39 9.45
C GLU A 444 -36.80 7.59 8.44
N ILE A 445 -35.90 8.27 7.72
CA ILE A 445 -34.99 7.67 6.74
C ILE A 445 -33.57 8.04 7.16
N PRO A 446 -32.84 7.16 7.88
CA PRO A 446 -31.51 7.47 8.42
C PRO A 446 -30.51 8.04 7.40
N LEU A 447 -30.59 7.61 6.14
CA LEU A 447 -29.79 8.12 5.01
C LEU A 447 -29.98 9.63 4.77
N LEU A 448 -31.13 10.19 5.12
CA LEU A 448 -31.48 11.60 4.98
C LEU A 448 -31.25 12.40 6.27
N THR A 449 -30.45 11.87 7.19
CA THR A 449 -30.03 12.62 8.39
C THR A 449 -29.10 13.75 7.97
N LEU A 450 -29.48 14.98 8.31
CA LEU A 450 -28.65 16.16 8.06
C LEU A 450 -27.70 16.37 9.24
N TYR A 451 -26.45 15.94 9.08
CA TYR A 451 -25.43 16.11 10.10
C TYR A 451 -25.02 17.59 10.22
N THR A 452 -24.92 18.08 11.45
CA THR A 452 -24.53 19.46 11.76
C THR A 452 -23.08 19.58 12.23
N GLU A 453 -22.51 18.49 12.77
CA GLU A 453 -21.13 18.47 13.21
C GLU A 453 -20.17 18.59 12.01
N LYS A 454 -19.45 19.71 11.95
CA LYS A 454 -18.44 19.94 10.93
C LYS A 454 -17.15 19.20 11.28
N ARG A 455 -16.39 18.82 10.25
CA ARG A 455 -15.03 18.28 10.40
C ARG A 455 -14.13 18.73 9.26
N ILE A 456 -12.85 18.87 9.54
CA ILE A 456 -11.84 19.25 8.55
C ILE A 456 -11.18 17.99 8.00
N GLU A 457 -11.15 17.88 6.67
CA GLU A 457 -10.42 16.84 5.94
C GLU A 457 -9.53 17.49 4.87
N LEU A 458 -8.40 16.85 4.58
CA LEU A 458 -7.55 17.21 3.44
C LEU A 458 -7.78 16.16 2.36
N VAL A 459 -8.30 16.59 1.22
CA VAL A 459 -8.68 15.74 0.09
C VAL A 459 -7.82 16.04 -1.13
N GLY A 460 -7.50 15.01 -1.89
CA GLY A 460 -6.48 15.13 -2.94
C GLY A 460 -5.08 15.34 -2.37
N GLY A 461 -4.19 15.83 -3.24
CA GLY A 461 -2.74 15.87 -2.98
C GLY A 461 -2.13 14.48 -2.84
N LEU A 462 -0.79 14.41 -2.88
CA LEU A 462 -0.08 13.15 -2.69
C LEU A 462 0.48 13.05 -1.28
N LYS A 463 -0.06 12.11 -0.50
CA LYS A 463 0.34 11.88 0.88
C LYS A 463 1.69 11.15 0.92
N VAL A 464 2.65 11.72 1.64
CA VAL A 464 3.99 11.14 1.85
C VAL A 464 4.00 10.28 3.11
N ASN A 465 3.50 10.83 4.22
CA ASN A 465 3.36 10.18 5.52
C ASN A 465 2.02 10.58 6.18
N PHE A 466 1.73 10.12 7.40
CA PHE A 466 0.53 10.56 8.12
C PHE A 466 0.47 12.09 8.21
N ARG A 467 -0.62 12.68 7.69
CA ARG A 467 -0.87 14.14 7.60
C ARG A 467 0.23 14.98 6.95
N THR A 468 1.14 14.35 6.20
CA THR A 468 2.24 15.01 5.51
C THR A 468 2.09 14.80 4.01
N TYR A 469 2.12 15.89 3.23
CA TYR A 469 1.82 15.87 1.79
C TYR A 469 2.99 16.43 0.98
N SER A 470 3.14 15.93 -0.25
CA SER A 470 4.07 16.50 -1.23
C SER A 470 3.60 17.89 -1.66
N ASN A 471 4.54 18.79 -1.90
CA ASN A 471 4.28 20.11 -2.46
C ASN A 471 4.05 20.10 -3.99
N ASP A 472 4.22 18.95 -4.67
CA ASP A 472 3.97 18.82 -6.11
C ASP A 472 2.51 19.12 -6.49
N PHE A 473 1.60 18.67 -5.63
CA PHE A 473 0.16 18.85 -5.76
C PHE A 473 -0.42 19.03 -4.37
N LEU A 474 -0.76 20.27 -4.03
CA LEU A 474 -1.30 20.60 -2.72
C LEU A 474 -2.69 19.96 -2.52
N PRO A 475 -2.96 19.42 -1.32
CA PRO A 475 -4.30 18.98 -0.97
C PRO A 475 -5.27 20.17 -0.89
N GLU A 476 -6.55 19.88 -1.12
CA GLU A 476 -7.66 20.79 -0.88
C GLU A 476 -8.16 20.59 0.56
N VAL A 477 -8.52 21.69 1.23
CA VAL A 477 -9.17 21.63 2.53
C VAL A 477 -10.67 21.48 2.33
N GLU A 478 -11.23 20.34 2.73
CA GLU A 478 -12.67 20.09 2.74
C GLU A 478 -13.23 20.26 4.14
N ILE A 479 -14.32 21.03 4.26
CA ILE A 479 -15.12 21.10 5.48
C ILE A 479 -16.36 20.23 5.26
N VAL A 480 -16.35 19.04 5.86
CA VAL A 480 -17.51 18.13 5.80
C VAL A 480 -18.64 18.73 6.62
N ASN A 481 -19.89 18.62 6.12
CA ASN A 481 -21.08 19.28 6.67
C ASN A 481 -21.01 20.82 6.65
N SER A 482 -20.17 21.40 5.79
CA SER A 482 -20.05 22.84 5.56
C SER A 482 -21.39 23.49 5.22
N ASP A 483 -21.56 24.71 5.71
CA ASP A 483 -22.64 25.64 5.36
C ASP A 483 -22.28 26.50 4.13
N GLY A 484 -21.02 26.43 3.69
CA GLY A 484 -20.49 27.03 2.48
C GLY A 484 -20.03 28.48 2.62
N ASN A 485 -20.09 29.05 3.81
CA ASN A 485 -19.69 30.42 4.10
C ASN A 485 -18.55 30.51 5.14
N GLU A 486 -17.94 29.39 5.48
CA GLU A 486 -16.85 29.33 6.45
C GLU A 486 -15.64 30.16 6.02
N LYS A 487 -15.04 30.84 6.99
CA LYS A 487 -13.76 31.53 6.83
C LYS A 487 -12.64 30.63 7.33
N VAL A 488 -12.07 29.87 6.41
CA VAL A 488 -11.02 28.90 6.69
C VAL A 488 -9.64 29.58 6.60
N TYR A 489 -8.78 29.31 7.58
CA TYR A 489 -7.41 29.83 7.61
C TYR A 489 -6.40 28.76 8.03
N LEU A 490 -5.17 28.93 7.55
CA LEU A 490 -3.99 28.20 7.98
C LEU A 490 -3.26 29.02 9.06
N GLN A 491 -2.77 28.34 10.09
CA GLN A 491 -1.95 28.90 11.16
C GLN A 491 -0.73 28.02 11.38
N TYR A 492 0.47 28.58 11.27
CA TYR A 492 1.69 27.81 11.58
C TYR A 492 1.79 27.53 13.07
N LYS A 493 2.41 26.40 13.41
CA LYS A 493 2.70 26.05 14.80
C LYS A 493 3.59 27.13 15.42
N ASP A 494 3.29 27.46 16.67
CA ASP A 494 3.99 28.49 17.44
C ASP A 494 3.85 29.94 16.90
N THR A 495 2.91 30.18 15.96
CA THR A 495 2.58 31.54 15.49
C THR A 495 1.09 31.86 15.66
N ASP A 496 0.77 33.14 15.84
CA ASP A 496 -0.62 33.64 15.90
C ASP A 496 -1.10 34.20 14.55
N GLU A 497 -0.28 34.09 13.50
CA GLU A 497 -0.61 34.60 12.17
C GLU A 497 -1.70 33.74 11.51
N LYS A 498 -2.77 34.40 11.04
CA LYS A 498 -3.86 33.76 10.30
C LYS A 498 -3.70 34.02 8.80
N ILE A 499 -3.54 32.96 8.03
CA ILE A 499 -3.48 33.01 6.57
C ILE A 499 -4.79 32.47 5.99
N PHE A 500 -5.68 33.34 5.55
CA PHE A 500 -6.99 32.94 5.03
C PHE A 500 -6.86 32.24 3.67
N LEU A 501 -7.58 31.13 3.52
CA LEU A 501 -7.58 30.30 2.32
C LEU A 501 -8.63 30.77 1.32
N SER A 502 -8.35 30.59 0.02
CA SER A 502 -9.31 30.90 -1.04
C SER A 502 -10.31 29.75 -1.21
N LYS A 503 -11.60 30.08 -1.35
CA LYS A 503 -12.65 29.10 -1.60
C LYS A 503 -12.58 28.60 -3.05
N LYS A 504 -12.73 27.29 -3.26
CA LYS A 504 -12.81 26.69 -4.59
C LYS A 504 -14.13 27.08 -5.26
N THR A 505 -14.07 27.56 -6.51
CA THR A 505 -15.24 28.08 -7.23
C THR A 505 -16.24 26.99 -7.65
N SER A 506 -15.77 25.77 -7.90
CA SER A 506 -16.61 24.67 -8.38
C SER A 506 -17.29 23.87 -7.26
N LEU A 507 -16.79 23.94 -6.02
CA LEU A 507 -17.26 23.14 -4.88
C LEU A 507 -17.36 24.01 -3.63
N ASN A 508 -18.57 24.09 -3.08
CA ASN A 508 -18.89 25.06 -2.04
C ASN A 508 -18.39 24.70 -0.63
N ASN A 509 -17.81 23.52 -0.46
CA ASN A 509 -17.28 22.98 0.79
C ASN A 509 -15.74 22.82 0.77
N ARG A 510 -15.04 23.43 -0.20
CA ARG A 510 -13.58 23.28 -0.36
C ARG A 510 -12.82 24.60 -0.44
N TRP A 511 -11.62 24.60 0.12
CA TRP A 511 -10.66 25.71 0.13
C TRP A 511 -9.29 25.25 -0.35
N LEU A 512 -8.52 26.17 -0.93
CA LEU A 512 -7.23 25.89 -1.56
C LEU A 512 -6.08 26.38 -0.68
N LEU A 513 -5.07 25.52 -0.49
CA LEU A 513 -3.79 25.94 0.05
C LEU A 513 -3.03 26.78 -0.98
N SER A 514 -2.25 27.75 -0.50
CA SER A 514 -1.41 28.59 -1.38
C SER A 514 -0.14 27.86 -1.78
N GLU A 515 0.32 28.03 -3.01
CA GLU A 515 1.66 27.57 -3.46
C GLU A 515 2.82 28.16 -2.62
N LYS A 516 2.57 29.26 -1.90
CA LYS A 516 3.54 29.88 -0.98
C LYS A 516 3.53 29.28 0.43
N THR A 517 2.72 28.25 0.68
CA THR A 517 2.68 27.58 1.99
C THR A 517 4.07 27.00 2.29
N ALA A 518 4.57 27.25 3.50
CA ALA A 518 5.91 26.85 3.89
C ALA A 518 6.03 25.33 3.96
N ILE A 519 7.18 24.86 3.51
CA ILE A 519 7.55 23.44 3.48
C ILE A 519 8.37 23.13 4.74
N ASN A 520 8.25 21.91 5.27
CA ASN A 520 8.85 21.44 6.51
C ASN A 520 8.42 22.27 7.73
N ALA A 521 7.24 22.89 7.66
CA ALA A 521 6.64 23.67 8.74
C ALA A 521 5.30 23.05 9.13
N ASP A 522 5.13 22.77 10.43
CA ASP A 522 3.88 22.30 10.98
C ASP A 522 2.83 23.42 10.92
N PHE A 523 1.61 23.10 10.48
CA PHE A 523 0.49 24.04 10.48
C PHE A 523 -0.83 23.37 10.86
N TYR A 524 -1.76 24.20 11.35
CA TYR A 524 -3.14 23.86 11.63
C TYR A 524 -4.05 24.46 10.57
N ILE A 525 -5.14 23.77 10.27
CA ILE A 525 -6.27 24.33 9.54
C ILE A 525 -7.38 24.61 10.54
N LYS A 526 -7.92 25.83 10.52
CA LYS A 526 -8.94 26.29 11.46
C LYS A 526 -10.03 27.07 10.72
N VAL A 527 -11.20 27.15 11.36
CA VAL A 527 -12.32 27.99 10.92
C VAL A 527 -12.47 29.13 11.92
N GLU A 528 -12.67 30.36 11.43
CA GLU A 528 -12.89 31.51 12.29
C GLU A 528 -14.17 31.34 13.11
N ASP A 529 -14.11 31.65 14.40
CA ASP A 529 -15.23 31.61 15.36
C ASP A 529 -15.89 30.22 15.58
N GLU A 530 -15.34 29.14 15.02
CA GLU A 530 -15.82 27.77 15.19
C GLU A 530 -14.69 26.83 15.64
N THR A 531 -14.99 25.88 16.54
CA THR A 531 -14.05 24.83 16.97
C THR A 531 -14.72 23.47 16.89
N PHE A 532 -14.19 22.58 16.05
CA PHE A 532 -14.70 21.22 15.88
C PHE A 532 -13.57 20.24 15.52
N SER A 533 -13.92 18.96 15.33
CA SER A 533 -12.96 17.89 15.05
C SER A 533 -12.14 18.19 13.79
N GLY A 534 -10.82 18.18 13.91
CA GLY A 534 -9.90 18.58 12.83
C GLY A 534 -9.09 19.84 13.12
N ASN A 535 -9.63 20.80 13.90
CA ASN A 535 -9.00 22.11 14.12
C ASN A 535 -7.66 22.08 14.88
N ALA A 536 -7.37 20.97 15.56
CA ALA A 536 -6.15 20.78 16.35
C ALA A 536 -5.19 19.76 15.71
N LEU A 537 -5.50 19.27 14.51
CA LEU A 537 -4.64 18.31 13.82
C LEU A 537 -3.48 19.06 13.15
N VAL A 538 -2.26 18.59 13.38
CA VAL A 538 -1.06 19.15 12.75
C VAL A 538 -0.86 18.50 11.39
N TYR A 539 -0.66 19.34 10.38
CA TYR A 539 -0.33 18.97 9.01
C TYR A 539 1.03 19.54 8.61
N ASN A 540 1.64 18.95 7.58
CA ASN A 540 2.95 19.36 7.07
C ASN A 540 3.03 19.20 5.54
N LEU A 541 3.80 20.07 4.87
CA LEU A 541 4.15 19.94 3.46
C LEU A 541 5.64 19.65 3.34
N VAL A 542 6.02 18.71 2.48
CA VAL A 542 7.42 18.36 2.22
C VAL A 542 7.73 18.47 0.73
N SER A 543 9.00 18.70 0.40
CA SER A 543 9.50 18.72 -0.97
C SER A 543 10.44 17.56 -1.23
N SER A 544 10.39 17.05 -2.46
CA SER A 544 11.34 16.07 -3.02
C SER A 544 12.71 16.66 -3.31
N ASP A 545 12.88 17.99 -3.28
CA ASP A 545 14.16 18.65 -3.55
C ASP A 545 15.27 18.14 -2.63
N ASN A 546 16.37 17.68 -3.22
CA ASN A 546 17.53 17.12 -2.53
C ASN A 546 17.20 15.85 -1.71
N ALA A 547 16.14 15.12 -2.05
CA ALA A 547 15.86 13.82 -1.46
C ALA A 547 16.77 12.73 -2.02
N ALA A 548 17.09 12.77 -3.31
CA ALA A 548 17.86 11.75 -4.00
C ALA A 548 19.25 11.55 -3.38
N ILE A 549 19.92 12.64 -3.01
CA ILE A 549 21.25 12.60 -2.37
C ILE A 549 21.23 12.02 -0.94
N LYS A 550 20.05 11.83 -0.34
CA LYS A 550 19.89 11.23 1.00
C LYS A 550 19.61 9.72 0.93
N VAL A 551 19.40 9.17 -0.27
CA VAL A 551 19.21 7.73 -0.47
C VAL A 551 20.57 7.03 -0.39
N ASP A 552 20.66 5.99 0.42
CA ASP A 552 21.87 5.20 0.64
C ASP A 552 21.64 3.69 0.49
N GLU A 553 22.72 2.91 0.56
CA GLU A 553 22.68 1.45 0.36
C GLU A 553 22.27 0.67 1.63
N SER A 554 22.05 1.34 2.77
CA SER A 554 21.90 0.66 4.08
C SER A 554 20.69 -0.26 4.18
N LYS A 555 19.66 0.02 3.39
CA LYS A 555 18.39 -0.73 3.37
C LYS A 555 18.26 -1.67 2.16
N LEU A 556 19.24 -1.67 1.25
CA LEU A 556 19.18 -2.52 0.06
C LEU A 556 19.33 -4.01 0.44
N PRO A 557 18.52 -4.91 -0.12
CA PRO A 557 18.66 -6.34 0.13
C PRO A 557 19.88 -6.92 -0.60
N LYS A 558 20.58 -7.86 0.04
CA LYS A 558 21.58 -8.71 -0.62
C LYS A 558 20.87 -9.81 -1.40
N ARG A 559 21.32 -10.10 -2.63
CA ARG A 559 20.70 -11.10 -3.52
C ARG A 559 21.68 -12.09 -4.16
N ASP A 560 21.24 -13.32 -4.34
CA ASP A 560 21.97 -14.38 -5.05
C ASP A 560 21.88 -14.24 -6.58
N SER A 561 22.49 -15.19 -7.31
CA SER A 561 22.52 -15.24 -8.79
C SER A 561 21.15 -15.52 -9.44
N PHE A 562 20.13 -15.85 -8.64
CA PHE A 562 18.74 -16.01 -9.07
C PHE A 562 17.90 -14.76 -8.78
N GLY A 563 18.44 -13.79 -8.04
CA GLY A 563 17.75 -12.59 -7.58
C GLY A 563 17.01 -12.77 -6.25
N ARG A 564 17.20 -13.90 -5.55
CA ARG A 564 16.56 -14.19 -4.26
C ARG A 564 17.30 -13.51 -3.13
N LYS A 565 16.57 -13.07 -2.10
CA LYS A 565 17.17 -12.43 -0.93
C LYS A 565 17.99 -13.43 -0.12
N ILE A 566 19.18 -13.01 0.33
CA ILE A 566 20.05 -13.82 1.18
C ILE A 566 20.38 -13.07 2.48
N THR A 567 20.56 -13.84 3.56
CA THR A 567 20.99 -13.34 4.87
C THR A 567 22.41 -13.77 5.23
N THR A 568 22.94 -14.77 4.52
CA THR A 568 24.30 -15.28 4.70
C THR A 568 25.32 -14.41 4.00
N ASP A 569 26.51 -14.31 4.57
CA ASP A 569 27.63 -13.62 3.92
C ASP A 569 28.19 -14.50 2.80
N MET A 570 27.87 -14.11 1.56
CA MET A 570 28.43 -14.67 0.35
C MET A 570 29.59 -13.79 -0.15
N GLU A 571 30.60 -14.41 -0.76
CA GLU A 571 31.74 -13.67 -1.34
C GLU A 571 31.30 -12.75 -2.49
N GLN A 572 30.30 -13.18 -3.28
CA GLN A 572 29.73 -12.42 -4.40
C GLN A 572 28.20 -12.39 -4.27
N TYR A 573 27.63 -11.20 -4.38
CA TYR A 573 26.18 -10.98 -4.31
C TYR A 573 25.77 -9.70 -5.04
N CYS A 574 24.49 -9.58 -5.37
CA CYS A 574 23.87 -8.37 -5.88
C CYS A 574 23.41 -7.48 -4.72
N LEU A 575 23.65 -6.16 -4.82
CA LEU A 575 23.18 -5.13 -3.90
C LEU A 575 22.70 -3.93 -4.73
N GLY A 576 21.38 -3.78 -4.86
CA GLY A 576 20.79 -2.82 -5.80
C GLY A 576 21.27 -3.05 -7.23
N SER A 577 21.62 -1.99 -7.95
CA SER A 577 22.15 -2.08 -9.31
C SER A 577 23.66 -2.40 -9.41
N ASN A 578 24.24 -3.09 -8.41
CA ASN A 578 25.66 -3.47 -8.41
C ASN A 578 25.89 -4.92 -7.99
N ILE A 579 26.97 -5.52 -8.52
CA ILE A 579 27.51 -6.79 -8.02
C ILE A 579 28.71 -6.49 -7.13
N ILE A 580 28.69 -7.00 -5.90
CA ILE A 580 29.81 -6.96 -4.98
C ILE A 580 30.81 -8.06 -5.35
N ASN A 581 32.10 -7.72 -5.41
CA ASN A 581 33.18 -8.59 -5.88
C ASN A 581 32.94 -9.21 -7.27
N PRO A 582 32.70 -8.40 -8.33
CA PRO A 582 32.43 -8.91 -9.65
C PRO A 582 33.68 -9.52 -10.29
N ASN A 583 33.50 -10.54 -11.14
CA ASN A 583 34.61 -11.10 -11.91
C ASN A 583 34.99 -10.16 -13.08
N ILE A 584 35.96 -9.28 -12.84
CA ILE A 584 36.42 -8.28 -13.81
C ILE A 584 36.99 -8.91 -15.08
N GLN A 585 37.66 -10.07 -15.00
CA GLN A 585 38.22 -10.74 -16.18
C GLN A 585 37.14 -11.12 -17.20
N ARG A 586 35.94 -11.50 -16.73
CA ARG A 586 34.79 -11.80 -17.60
C ARG A 586 34.16 -10.56 -18.24
N GLN A 587 34.56 -9.35 -17.84
CA GLN A 587 34.08 -8.09 -18.40
C GLN A 587 34.99 -7.56 -19.52
N VAL A 588 36.27 -7.96 -19.53
CA VAL A 588 37.28 -7.51 -20.52
C VAL A 588 36.83 -7.65 -21.98
N PRO A 589 36.16 -8.75 -22.42
CA PRO A 589 35.70 -8.88 -23.80
C PRO A 589 34.72 -7.78 -24.24
N TYR A 590 34.03 -7.13 -23.30
CA TYR A 590 33.03 -6.11 -23.56
C TYR A 590 33.57 -4.69 -23.47
N THR A 591 34.74 -4.48 -22.87
CA THR A 591 35.25 -3.14 -22.54
C THR A 591 35.27 -2.20 -23.75
N HIS A 592 35.65 -2.71 -24.93
CA HIS A 592 35.70 -1.92 -26.17
C HIS A 592 34.34 -1.34 -26.61
N LEU A 593 33.21 -1.95 -26.20
CA LEU A 593 31.86 -1.49 -26.53
C LEU A 593 31.44 -0.28 -25.70
N PHE A 594 31.90 -0.21 -24.45
CA PHE A 594 31.58 0.84 -23.48
C PHE A 594 32.65 1.95 -23.43
N ARG A 595 33.87 1.59 -23.81
CA ARG A 595 35.05 2.46 -23.78
C ARG A 595 35.65 2.63 -25.17
N SER A 596 34.89 3.25 -26.07
CA SER A 596 35.39 3.56 -27.41
C SER A 596 36.63 4.45 -27.40
N ILE A 597 37.61 4.13 -28.23
CA ILE A 597 38.81 4.94 -28.44
C ILE A 597 38.66 5.94 -29.60
N ASN A 598 37.49 5.97 -30.25
CA ASN A 598 37.20 6.95 -31.28
C ASN A 598 36.88 8.29 -30.62
N THR A 599 37.52 9.38 -31.05
CA THR A 599 37.29 10.71 -30.48
C THR A 599 35.90 11.24 -30.85
N ASP A 600 35.33 12.03 -29.94
CA ASP A 600 34.12 12.80 -30.19
C ASP A 600 34.41 14.27 -29.93
N THR A 601 34.20 15.10 -30.95
CA THR A 601 34.50 16.54 -30.89
C THR A 601 33.24 17.31 -31.26
N ALA A 602 32.61 17.94 -30.28
CA ALA A 602 31.54 18.90 -30.52
C ALA A 602 32.11 20.32 -30.62
N THR A 603 31.51 21.15 -31.49
CA THR A 603 31.88 22.57 -31.64
C THR A 603 31.18 23.47 -30.61
N GLN A 604 30.04 23.04 -30.05
CA GLN A 604 29.29 23.73 -28.98
C GLN A 604 28.54 22.72 -28.11
N ILE A 605 28.62 22.87 -26.78
CA ILE A 605 27.82 22.11 -25.80
C ILE A 605 26.48 22.82 -25.62
N THR A 606 25.37 22.14 -25.88
CA THR A 606 24.03 22.67 -25.62
C THR A 606 23.57 22.36 -24.19
N THR A 607 22.78 23.26 -23.61
CA THR A 607 22.13 23.04 -22.31
C THR A 607 20.85 22.25 -22.53
N ALA A 608 20.68 21.12 -21.85
CA ALA A 608 19.45 20.34 -21.89
C ALA A 608 18.31 21.06 -21.17
N ILE A 609 17.07 20.80 -21.61
CA ILE A 609 15.85 21.27 -20.95
C ILE A 609 15.25 20.08 -20.23
N PHE A 610 15.14 20.17 -18.90
CA PHE A 610 14.41 19.21 -18.10
C PHE A 610 12.94 19.63 -17.97
N ASN A 611 12.05 18.68 -18.14
CA ASN A 611 10.62 18.90 -18.02
C ASN A 611 10.11 18.24 -16.72
N HIS A 612 8.98 18.71 -16.21
CA HIS A 612 8.36 18.20 -14.99
C HIS A 612 7.08 17.40 -15.30
N HIS A 613 7.11 16.53 -16.32
CA HIS A 613 5.96 15.64 -16.62
C HIS A 613 5.77 14.61 -15.49
N CYS A 614 4.59 13.98 -15.43
CA CYS A 614 4.22 13.12 -14.30
C CYS A 614 5.14 11.92 -14.04
N GLY A 615 5.89 11.45 -15.02
CA GLY A 615 6.88 10.38 -14.87
C GLY A 615 8.14 10.83 -14.12
N ASN A 616 8.65 12.03 -14.41
CA ASN A 616 9.75 12.62 -13.63
C ASN A 616 9.28 12.94 -12.20
N ARG A 617 8.08 13.50 -12.03
CA ARG A 617 7.52 13.76 -10.69
C ARG A 617 7.28 12.51 -9.86
N LEU A 618 6.85 11.40 -10.49
CA LEU A 618 6.75 10.12 -9.81
C LEU A 618 8.14 9.69 -9.29
N CYS A 619 9.19 9.81 -10.10
CA CYS A 619 10.56 9.53 -9.67
C CYS A 619 11.01 10.42 -8.49
N ASP A 620 10.68 11.72 -8.52
CA ASP A 620 10.97 12.66 -7.43
C ASP A 620 10.29 12.22 -6.12
N PHE A 621 9.00 11.84 -6.18
CA PHE A 621 8.26 11.32 -5.03
C PHE A 621 8.84 10.01 -4.49
N LEU A 622 9.26 9.11 -5.38
CA LEU A 622 9.91 7.86 -4.96
C LEU A 622 11.21 8.17 -4.21
N SER A 623 12.05 9.06 -4.75
CA SER A 623 13.28 9.52 -4.08
C SER A 623 13.01 10.13 -2.70
N LEU A 624 11.94 10.92 -2.56
CA LEU A 624 11.49 11.47 -1.28
C LEU A 624 11.16 10.39 -0.24
N LYS A 625 10.53 9.29 -0.67
CA LYS A 625 10.17 8.20 0.25
C LYS A 625 11.36 7.31 0.61
N GLY A 626 12.26 7.03 -0.33
CA GLY A 626 13.44 6.16 -0.12
C GLY A 626 13.11 4.67 0.02
N VAL A 627 12.06 4.35 0.79
CA VAL A 627 11.52 3.00 0.99
C VAL A 627 10.00 3.07 0.92
N LEU A 628 9.39 2.14 0.19
CA LEU A 628 7.96 2.08 -0.03
C LEU A 628 7.47 0.63 0.02
N THR A 629 6.18 0.48 0.26
CA THR A 629 5.44 -0.74 -0.09
C THR A 629 4.92 -0.67 -1.54
N THR A 630 4.60 -1.82 -2.12
CA THR A 630 3.91 -1.88 -3.43
C THR A 630 2.60 -1.07 -3.45
N GLU A 631 1.87 -1.04 -2.34
CA GLU A 631 0.62 -0.27 -2.23
C GLU A 631 0.86 1.25 -2.32
N GLU A 632 1.88 1.75 -1.62
CA GLU A 632 2.28 3.16 -1.71
C GLU A 632 2.73 3.54 -3.13
N PHE A 633 3.48 2.67 -3.80
CA PHE A 633 3.86 2.88 -5.20
C PHE A 633 2.62 2.95 -6.11
N PHE A 634 1.68 2.00 -5.99
CA PHE A 634 0.47 2.00 -6.82
C PHE A 634 -0.42 3.22 -6.58
N ARG A 635 -0.57 3.66 -5.32
CA ARG A 635 -1.30 4.90 -5.01
C ARG A 635 -0.64 6.13 -5.64
N ALA A 636 0.69 6.23 -5.57
CA ALA A 636 1.42 7.33 -6.20
C ALA A 636 1.32 7.28 -7.74
N PHE A 637 1.48 6.10 -8.34
CA PHE A 637 1.33 5.89 -9.77
C PHE A 637 -0.05 6.33 -10.25
N GLU A 638 -1.12 5.84 -9.63
CA GLU A 638 -2.50 6.17 -10.02
C GLU A 638 -2.81 7.66 -9.83
N PHE A 639 -2.26 8.26 -8.76
CA PHE A 639 -2.38 9.70 -8.53
C PHE A 639 -1.78 10.50 -9.70
N TYR A 640 -0.53 10.27 -10.08
CA TYR A 640 0.12 10.97 -11.19
C TYR A 640 -0.50 10.60 -12.54
N TYR A 641 -0.93 9.34 -12.72
CA TYR A 641 -1.62 8.88 -13.93
C TYR A 641 -2.91 9.67 -14.17
N SER A 642 -3.69 9.91 -13.11
CA SER A 642 -4.91 10.71 -13.18
C SER A 642 -4.68 12.18 -13.56
N LYS A 643 -3.47 12.71 -13.30
CA LYS A 643 -3.10 14.10 -13.63
C LYS A 643 -2.63 14.25 -15.07
N GLU A 644 -1.94 13.23 -15.60
CA GLU A 644 -1.44 13.25 -16.97
C GLU A 644 -2.53 12.84 -17.99
N PHE A 645 -3.34 11.82 -17.67
CA PHE A 645 -4.30 11.23 -18.60
C PHE A 645 -5.74 11.50 -18.15
N THR A 646 -6.35 12.58 -18.65
CA THR A 646 -7.77 12.87 -18.42
C THR A 646 -8.71 11.99 -19.26
N GLU A 647 -9.90 11.71 -18.73
CA GLU A 647 -10.92 10.78 -19.27
C GLU A 647 -11.26 10.93 -20.76
N GLN A 648 -11.15 12.12 -21.35
CA GLN A 648 -11.49 12.35 -22.76
C GLN A 648 -10.58 11.59 -23.76
N LEU A 649 -9.46 11.02 -23.30
CA LEU A 649 -8.54 10.20 -24.11
C LEU A 649 -8.66 8.68 -23.82
N VAL A 650 -9.63 8.24 -23.00
CA VAL A 650 -9.82 6.83 -22.61
C VAL A 650 -10.79 6.12 -23.57
N SER A 651 -10.58 6.29 -24.88
CA SER A 651 -11.17 5.40 -25.90
C SER A 651 -10.42 4.06 -25.98
N SER A 652 -9.32 3.93 -25.24
CA SER A 652 -8.44 2.77 -25.25
C SER A 652 -8.74 1.83 -24.08
N ASN A 653 -9.05 0.58 -24.39
CA ASN A 653 -9.44 -0.49 -23.47
C ASN A 653 -8.23 -1.04 -22.65
N PHE A 654 -7.42 -0.17 -22.04
CA PHE A 654 -6.26 -0.57 -21.25
C PHE A 654 -6.66 -1.10 -19.87
N ASN A 655 -5.79 -1.95 -19.32
CA ASN A 655 -5.91 -2.55 -18.00
C ASN A 655 -4.96 -1.83 -17.03
N LEU A 656 -5.49 -0.96 -16.17
CA LEU A 656 -4.69 -0.15 -15.26
C LEU A 656 -3.91 -0.99 -14.25
N THR A 657 -4.48 -2.12 -13.78
CA THR A 657 -3.79 -3.07 -12.90
C THR A 657 -2.52 -3.61 -13.55
N LYS A 658 -2.60 -3.99 -14.83
CA LYS A 658 -1.43 -4.47 -15.59
C LYS A 658 -0.41 -3.35 -15.82
N LEU A 659 -0.87 -2.13 -16.10
CA LEU A 659 0.01 -0.98 -16.33
C LEU A 659 0.84 -0.61 -15.10
N LYS A 660 0.22 -0.47 -13.92
CA LYS A 660 0.95 -0.11 -12.69
C LYS A 660 1.97 -1.17 -12.27
N ARG A 661 1.65 -2.46 -12.47
CA ARG A 661 2.57 -3.58 -12.26
C ARG A 661 3.74 -3.56 -13.25
N ALA A 662 3.46 -3.31 -14.53
CA ALA A 662 4.49 -3.18 -15.55
C ALA A 662 5.42 -1.98 -15.27
N SER A 663 4.86 -0.85 -14.85
CA SER A 663 5.61 0.33 -14.43
C SER A 663 6.58 -0.02 -13.30
N LEU A 664 6.11 -0.64 -12.21
CA LEU A 664 6.96 -1.02 -11.08
C LEU A 664 8.15 -1.89 -11.53
N ASN A 665 7.89 -2.92 -12.34
CA ASN A 665 8.94 -3.78 -12.88
C ASN A 665 9.96 -3.02 -13.74
N PHE A 666 9.51 -2.06 -14.56
CA PHE A 666 10.45 -1.28 -15.36
C PHE A 666 11.26 -0.28 -14.54
N TYR A 667 10.70 0.30 -13.47
CA TYR A 667 11.49 1.09 -12.52
C TYR A 667 12.60 0.27 -11.84
N ASP A 668 12.32 -1.02 -11.54
CA ASP A 668 13.34 -1.97 -11.07
C ASP A 668 14.41 -2.20 -12.15
N PHE A 669 14.00 -2.57 -13.36
CA PHE A 669 14.94 -2.97 -14.42
C PHE A 669 15.74 -1.82 -15.04
N ILE A 670 15.27 -0.57 -14.98
CA ILE A 670 16.08 0.60 -15.37
C ILE A 670 17.01 1.08 -14.23
N GLY A 671 17.02 0.39 -13.08
CA GLY A 671 17.95 0.63 -11.98
C GLY A 671 17.59 1.79 -11.06
N ILE A 672 16.34 2.25 -11.04
CA ILE A 672 15.91 3.32 -10.09
C ILE A 672 15.68 2.73 -8.70
N LEU A 673 15.09 1.53 -8.63
CA LEU A 673 14.72 0.87 -7.38
C LEU A 673 15.09 -0.61 -7.38
N ASP A 674 15.09 -1.22 -6.19
CA ASP A 674 15.12 -2.66 -5.97
C ASP A 674 13.73 -3.10 -5.47
N TYR A 675 13.03 -3.92 -6.26
CA TYR A 675 11.75 -4.50 -5.87
C TYR A 675 11.89 -5.94 -5.35
N ASP A 676 11.38 -6.19 -4.14
CA ASP A 676 11.28 -7.53 -3.57
C ASP A 676 9.88 -8.14 -3.79
N TYR A 677 9.78 -9.11 -4.71
CA TYR A 677 8.52 -9.79 -5.04
C TYR A 677 7.94 -10.60 -3.87
N GLU A 678 8.77 -11.07 -2.95
CA GLU A 678 8.31 -11.89 -1.81
C GLU A 678 7.74 -10.99 -0.70
N THR A 679 8.51 -9.99 -0.29
CA THR A 679 8.11 -9.09 0.81
C THR A 679 7.27 -7.90 0.37
N LYS A 680 7.14 -7.67 -0.95
CA LYS A 680 6.45 -6.51 -1.56
C LYS A 680 6.99 -5.16 -1.10
N ASN A 681 8.26 -5.16 -0.72
CA ASN A 681 9.01 -3.97 -0.33
C ASN A 681 9.79 -3.42 -1.52
N ILE A 682 9.89 -2.10 -1.55
CA ILE A 682 10.61 -1.33 -2.57
C ILE A 682 11.64 -0.48 -1.84
N VAL A 683 12.89 -0.53 -2.28
CA VAL A 683 13.97 0.30 -1.77
C VAL A 683 14.61 1.02 -2.95
N LEU A 684 14.77 2.34 -2.89
CA LEU A 684 15.44 3.08 -3.96
C LEU A 684 16.95 2.81 -3.96
N ASN A 685 17.53 2.71 -5.16
CA ASN A 685 18.98 2.69 -5.32
C ASN A 685 19.54 4.12 -5.14
N PRO A 686 20.74 4.32 -4.58
CA PRO A 686 21.36 5.64 -4.55
C PRO A 686 21.70 6.14 -5.97
N PRO A 687 21.79 7.46 -6.19
CA PRO A 687 22.20 8.01 -7.48
C PRO A 687 23.59 7.48 -7.90
N GLN A 688 23.69 6.96 -9.12
CA GLN A 688 24.94 6.40 -9.63
C GLN A 688 25.10 6.65 -11.14
N LEU A 689 26.34 6.88 -11.58
CA LEU A 689 26.74 6.88 -12.98
C LEU A 689 27.32 5.52 -13.38
N ILE A 690 26.92 5.04 -14.56
CA ILE A 690 27.44 3.81 -15.17
C ILE A 690 27.80 4.04 -16.65
N TYR A 691 28.83 3.39 -17.16
CA TYR A 691 29.12 3.43 -18.60
C TYR A 691 28.01 2.76 -19.40
N ILE A 692 27.68 3.33 -20.57
CA ILE A 692 26.81 2.68 -21.57
C ILE A 692 27.55 2.54 -22.90
N PRO A 693 27.15 1.59 -23.78
CA PRO A 693 27.79 1.41 -25.07
C PRO A 693 27.77 2.70 -25.91
N THR A 694 28.90 3.01 -26.54
CA THR A 694 29.04 4.16 -27.45
C THR A 694 30.08 3.88 -28.52
N THR A 695 29.88 4.45 -29.71
CA THR A 695 30.84 4.33 -30.82
C THR A 695 31.93 5.39 -30.77
N LYS A 696 31.73 6.50 -30.03
CA LYS A 696 32.69 7.60 -29.88
C LYS A 696 32.72 8.13 -28.43
N GLY A 697 33.91 8.49 -27.98
CA GLY A 697 34.18 9.06 -26.65
C GLY A 697 33.78 8.13 -25.51
N ARG A 698 33.28 8.75 -24.43
CA ARG A 698 32.69 8.08 -23.28
C ARG A 698 31.26 8.58 -23.09
N LYS A 699 30.35 7.68 -22.73
CA LYS A 699 28.97 8.00 -22.41
C LYS A 699 28.58 7.25 -21.14
N VAL A 700 27.92 7.95 -20.23
CA VAL A 700 27.40 7.38 -18.99
C VAL A 700 25.90 7.64 -18.85
N LEU A 701 25.23 6.75 -18.15
CA LEU A 701 23.82 6.83 -17.77
C LEU A 701 23.72 7.13 -16.27
N LEU A 702 22.81 8.04 -15.90
CA LEU A 702 22.39 8.22 -14.51
C LEU A 702 21.30 7.22 -14.17
N ILE A 703 21.55 6.40 -13.13
CA ILE A 703 20.62 5.45 -12.54
C ILE A 703 20.41 5.77 -11.05
N GLY A 704 19.47 5.06 -10.42
CA GLY A 704 19.12 5.26 -9.02
C GLY A 704 18.25 6.48 -8.76
N ALA A 705 18.10 6.81 -7.49
CA ALA A 705 17.30 7.92 -7.01
C ALA A 705 17.72 9.23 -7.71
N ARG A 706 16.73 10.03 -8.05
CA ARG A 706 16.91 11.34 -8.66
C ARG A 706 15.70 12.20 -8.36
N ASP A 707 15.97 13.48 -8.17
CA ASP A 707 14.98 14.52 -7.99
C ASP A 707 15.29 15.68 -8.95
N SER A 708 14.30 16.54 -9.19
CA SER A 708 14.44 17.70 -10.06
C SER A 708 15.65 18.58 -9.71
N ALA A 709 15.92 18.82 -8.43
CA ALA A 709 17.06 19.64 -7.97
C ALA A 709 18.42 19.03 -8.34
N LEU A 710 18.58 17.69 -8.22
CA LEU A 710 19.77 16.98 -8.65
C LEU A 710 19.97 17.10 -10.16
N ILE A 711 18.91 16.93 -10.95
CA ILE A 711 18.99 16.99 -12.41
C ILE A 711 19.34 18.40 -12.90
N GLU A 712 18.75 19.44 -12.32
CA GLU A 712 19.11 20.83 -12.61
C GLU A 712 20.58 21.11 -12.28
N THR A 713 21.07 20.58 -11.16
CA THR A 713 22.48 20.68 -10.77
C THR A 713 23.40 19.99 -11.76
N ILE A 714 23.01 18.82 -12.28
CA ILE A 714 23.73 18.09 -13.34
C ILE A 714 23.80 18.92 -14.62
N ILE A 715 22.67 19.47 -15.09
CA ILE A 715 22.61 20.28 -16.32
C ILE A 715 23.51 21.52 -16.21
N LYS A 716 23.53 22.18 -15.04
CA LYS A 716 24.35 23.37 -14.79
C LYS A 716 25.83 23.05 -14.66
N THR A 717 26.19 21.88 -14.15
CA THR A 717 27.58 21.52 -13.81
C THR A 717 28.29 20.80 -14.95
N ALA A 718 27.58 20.01 -15.76
CA ALA A 718 28.17 19.23 -16.85
C ALA A 718 29.03 20.06 -17.84
N PRO A 719 28.61 21.26 -18.30
CA PRO A 719 29.41 22.06 -19.21
C PRO A 719 30.75 22.53 -18.63
N LYS A 720 30.86 22.69 -17.29
CA LYS A 720 32.12 23.07 -16.62
C LYS A 720 33.20 21.99 -16.79
N HIS A 721 32.79 20.75 -16.98
CA HIS A 721 33.65 19.58 -17.18
C HIS A 721 33.76 19.16 -18.65
N ASN A 722 33.32 20.01 -19.59
CA ASN A 722 33.23 19.68 -21.02
C ASN A 722 32.36 18.44 -21.30
N LEU A 723 31.29 18.28 -20.52
CA LEU A 723 30.28 17.24 -20.68
C LEU A 723 28.97 17.85 -21.16
N GLN A 724 28.19 17.08 -21.91
CA GLN A 724 26.81 17.42 -22.25
C GLN A 724 25.85 16.46 -21.58
N ALA A 725 24.91 17.02 -20.82
CA ALA A 725 23.72 16.31 -20.39
C ALA A 725 22.76 16.16 -21.58
N GLU A 726 22.29 14.94 -21.79
CA GLU A 726 21.25 14.61 -22.77
C GLU A 726 20.06 14.04 -21.99
N ILE A 727 18.88 14.61 -22.19
CA ILE A 727 17.63 14.20 -21.55
C ILE A 727 16.68 13.76 -22.67
N THR A 728 16.34 12.48 -22.64
CA THR A 728 15.52 11.85 -23.69
C THR A 728 14.30 11.19 -23.09
N LYS A 729 13.12 11.48 -23.64
CA LYS A 729 11.88 10.81 -23.23
C LYS A 729 11.94 9.32 -23.57
N GLN A 730 11.29 8.52 -22.74
CA GLN A 730 11.00 7.11 -23.04
C GLN A 730 10.16 7.00 -24.34
N PHE A 731 10.15 5.82 -24.97
CA PHE A 731 9.34 5.59 -26.17
C PHE A 731 7.86 5.94 -25.92
N SER A 732 7.18 6.48 -26.93
CA SER A 732 5.77 6.88 -26.83
C SER A 732 4.84 5.72 -26.49
N SER A 733 5.21 4.49 -26.86
CA SER A 733 4.51 3.26 -26.45
C SER A 733 4.48 3.04 -24.93
N ASN A 734 5.43 3.64 -24.20
CA ASN A 734 5.58 3.53 -22.75
C ASN A 734 5.07 4.77 -21.99
N GLU A 735 4.46 5.75 -22.66
CA GLU A 735 4.01 7.00 -22.04
C GLU A 735 3.09 6.75 -20.82
N ARG A 736 2.20 5.76 -20.93
CA ARG A 736 1.26 5.37 -19.86
C ARG A 736 1.90 4.66 -18.66
N LEU A 737 3.20 4.33 -18.74
CA LEU A 737 3.93 3.70 -17.65
C LEU A 737 4.59 4.73 -16.72
N LEU A 738 4.44 6.04 -16.98
CA LEU A 738 5.00 7.11 -16.15
C LEU A 738 6.48 6.89 -15.81
N LEU A 739 7.22 6.37 -16.78
CA LEU A 739 8.65 6.14 -16.62
C LEU A 739 9.38 7.49 -16.72
N PRO A 740 10.48 7.66 -15.98
CA PRO A 740 11.21 8.91 -15.96
C PRO A 740 12.17 9.01 -17.15
N ASP A 741 12.53 10.25 -17.52
CA ASP A 741 13.38 10.54 -18.68
C ASP A 741 14.76 9.87 -18.58
N VAL A 742 15.32 9.42 -19.70
CA VAL A 742 16.68 8.87 -19.76
C VAL A 742 17.67 10.03 -19.70
N ILE A 743 18.56 10.01 -18.71
CA ILE A 743 19.55 11.07 -18.48
C ILE A 743 20.94 10.49 -18.70
N THR A 744 21.63 10.98 -19.74
CA THR A 744 22.99 10.54 -20.06
C THR A 744 23.94 11.73 -20.10
N LEU A 745 25.22 11.46 -19.82
CA LEU A 745 26.30 12.43 -19.98
C LEU A 745 27.25 11.94 -21.06
N LYS A 746 27.52 12.82 -22.01
CA LYS A 746 28.46 12.57 -23.11
C LYS A 746 29.70 13.43 -22.95
N ALA A 747 30.88 12.82 -23.12
CA ALA A 747 32.16 13.51 -23.04
C ALA A 747 32.75 13.82 -24.42
N PHE A 748 33.23 15.05 -24.63
CA PHE A 748 33.74 15.54 -25.93
C PHE A 748 35.25 15.75 -25.95
N GLN A 749 35.97 14.69 -25.64
CA GLN A 749 37.34 14.78 -25.13
C GLN A 749 38.29 13.85 -25.91
N GLN A 750 39.59 14.17 -25.90
CA GLN A 750 40.61 13.56 -26.79
C GLN A 750 41.41 12.46 -26.09
N SER A 751 42.32 11.77 -26.78
CA SER A 751 43.13 10.71 -26.15
C SER A 751 43.94 11.18 -24.93
N SER A 752 44.31 12.47 -24.87
CA SER A 752 45.10 13.08 -23.79
C SER A 752 44.40 13.11 -22.42
N ASP A 753 43.07 13.08 -22.38
CA ASP A 753 42.26 13.08 -21.16
C ASP A 753 41.60 11.71 -20.88
N ASN A 754 42.08 10.67 -21.55
CA ASN A 754 41.48 9.33 -21.57
C ASN A 754 40.05 9.33 -22.14
N PHE A 755 39.85 10.05 -23.26
CA PHE A 755 38.61 10.09 -24.03
C PHE A 755 37.39 10.59 -23.23
N GLY A 756 37.61 11.45 -22.22
CA GLY A 756 36.56 12.00 -21.38
C GLY A 756 36.42 11.40 -19.99
N GLU A 757 37.11 10.29 -19.71
CA GLU A 757 36.96 9.54 -18.46
C GLU A 757 37.35 10.36 -17.22
N LYS A 758 38.46 11.12 -17.29
CA LYS A 758 38.90 11.97 -16.17
C LYS A 758 37.86 13.03 -15.80
N SER A 759 37.15 13.55 -16.80
CA SER A 759 36.13 14.59 -16.59
C SER A 759 34.84 14.03 -16.02
N LEU A 760 34.49 12.80 -16.39
CA LEU A 760 33.37 12.08 -15.76
C LEU A 760 33.64 11.79 -14.28
N VAL A 761 34.87 11.37 -13.93
CA VAL A 761 35.28 11.17 -12.53
C VAL A 761 35.22 12.49 -11.74
N ALA A 762 35.85 13.55 -12.26
CA ALA A 762 35.83 14.86 -11.59
C ALA A 762 34.41 15.43 -11.42
N PHE A 763 33.54 15.23 -12.41
CA PHE A 763 32.14 15.61 -12.35
C PHE A 763 31.37 14.83 -11.27
N ALA A 764 31.56 13.51 -11.20
CA ALA A 764 30.93 12.65 -10.22
C ALA A 764 31.35 13.02 -8.79
N ASP A 765 32.64 13.31 -8.58
CA ASP A 765 33.19 13.74 -7.29
C ASP A 765 32.64 15.11 -6.85
N GLU A 766 32.50 16.09 -7.76
CA GLU A 766 31.92 17.41 -7.44
C GLU A 766 30.47 17.29 -6.94
N LEU A 767 29.69 16.37 -7.53
CA LEU A 767 28.29 16.16 -7.18
C LEU A 767 28.05 15.09 -6.12
N GLN A 768 29.12 14.43 -5.63
CA GLN A 768 29.04 13.29 -4.71
C GLN A 768 28.15 12.15 -5.22
N ILE A 769 28.14 11.93 -6.54
CA ILE A 769 27.41 10.82 -7.18
C ILE A 769 28.37 9.65 -7.32
N LYS A 770 27.92 8.44 -6.95
CA LYS A 770 28.73 7.23 -7.12
C LYS A 770 29.05 7.01 -8.60
N PHE A 771 30.31 6.75 -8.95
CA PHE A 771 30.69 6.37 -10.31
C PHE A 771 31.47 5.06 -10.28
N ASN A 772 30.94 4.02 -10.93
CA ASN A 772 31.63 2.73 -11.05
C ASN A 772 32.52 2.74 -12.29
N ASP A 773 33.67 3.39 -12.16
CA ASP A 773 34.63 3.60 -13.24
C ASP A 773 35.49 2.36 -13.54
N ASN A 774 35.40 1.29 -12.75
CA ASN A 774 36.24 0.09 -12.88
C ASN A 774 35.44 -1.18 -13.25
N SER A 775 34.11 -1.11 -13.23
CA SER A 775 33.24 -2.23 -13.60
C SER A 775 32.13 -1.80 -14.55
N LEU A 776 31.56 -2.76 -15.26
CA LEU A 776 30.41 -2.60 -16.13
C LEU A 776 29.23 -3.36 -15.49
N PRO A 777 28.36 -2.69 -14.71
CA PRO A 777 27.27 -3.36 -13.99
C PRO A 777 26.40 -4.25 -14.89
N GLN A 778 26.13 -3.82 -16.12
CA GLN A 778 25.38 -4.60 -17.11
C GLN A 778 26.03 -5.96 -17.37
N VAL A 779 27.34 -5.97 -17.60
CA VAL A 779 28.10 -7.19 -17.87
C VAL A 779 28.33 -8.00 -16.60
N ALA A 780 28.45 -7.33 -15.45
CA ALA A 780 28.53 -7.97 -14.15
C ALA A 780 27.26 -8.78 -13.85
N PHE A 781 26.07 -8.18 -14.07
CA PHE A 781 24.79 -8.87 -13.93
C PHE A 781 24.65 -10.04 -14.88
N LEU A 782 24.97 -9.85 -16.17
CA LEU A 782 24.98 -10.93 -17.15
C LEU A 782 25.87 -12.11 -16.71
N ASN A 783 27.03 -11.82 -16.12
CA ASN A 783 27.98 -12.85 -15.72
C ASN A 783 27.62 -13.54 -14.40
N PHE A 784 27.06 -12.78 -13.46
CA PHE A 784 26.64 -13.24 -12.14
C PHE A 784 25.35 -14.05 -12.19
N SER A 785 24.40 -13.66 -13.04
CA SER A 785 23.12 -14.36 -13.16
C SER A 785 23.33 -15.82 -13.57
N ALA A 786 22.54 -16.72 -12.98
CA ALA A 786 22.63 -18.14 -13.25
C ALA A 786 22.28 -18.50 -14.71
N SER A 787 22.54 -19.74 -15.09
CA SER A 787 22.03 -20.36 -16.31
C SER A 787 20.81 -21.24 -16.00
N ILE A 788 20.02 -21.52 -17.03
CA ILE A 788 18.85 -22.40 -16.95
C ILE A 788 19.23 -23.82 -16.46
N THR A 789 20.43 -24.29 -16.81
CA THR A 789 20.93 -25.60 -16.37
C THR A 789 21.29 -25.59 -14.88
N GLU A 790 21.93 -24.52 -14.40
CA GLU A 790 22.20 -24.34 -12.96
C GLU A 790 20.88 -24.22 -12.19
N TYR A 791 19.91 -23.46 -12.72
CA TYR A 791 18.58 -23.34 -12.11
C TYR A 791 17.87 -24.70 -11.98
N GLU A 792 17.83 -25.49 -13.07
CA GLU A 792 17.23 -26.84 -13.04
C GLU A 792 17.88 -27.77 -12.01
N SER A 793 19.19 -27.64 -11.79
CA SER A 793 19.93 -28.47 -10.81
C SER A 793 19.60 -28.17 -9.34
N LEU A 794 19.02 -26.99 -9.07
CA LEU A 794 18.67 -26.52 -7.73
C LEU A 794 17.16 -26.53 -7.46
N LEU A 795 16.38 -27.17 -8.35
CA LEU A 795 14.95 -27.33 -8.13
C LEU A 795 14.70 -28.12 -6.85
N GLN A 796 13.89 -27.54 -5.96
CA GLN A 796 13.53 -28.16 -4.69
C GLN A 796 12.20 -28.92 -4.87
N LEU A 797 12.22 -30.20 -4.48
CA LEU A 797 11.02 -31.03 -4.40
C LEU A 797 10.06 -30.43 -3.36
N THR A 798 8.77 -30.49 -3.67
CA THR A 798 7.70 -30.14 -2.73
C THR A 798 6.66 -31.24 -2.66
N ASP A 799 6.25 -31.59 -1.44
CA ASP A 799 5.23 -32.61 -1.15
C ASP A 799 3.80 -32.03 -1.14
N GLU A 800 3.64 -30.77 -1.50
CA GLU A 800 2.35 -30.10 -1.44
C GLU A 800 1.39 -30.59 -2.53
N ASN A 801 0.20 -31.03 -2.09
CA ASN A 801 -0.92 -31.39 -2.94
C ASN A 801 -1.31 -30.27 -3.92
N ASP A 802 -1.91 -30.68 -5.03
CA ASP A 802 -2.58 -29.77 -5.96
C ASP A 802 -3.63 -28.94 -5.23
N TYR A 803 -3.62 -27.65 -5.49
CA TYR A 803 -4.57 -26.72 -4.95
C TYR A 803 -5.75 -26.67 -5.93
N ASP A 804 -6.90 -27.24 -5.58
CA ASP A 804 -8.14 -27.30 -6.40
C ASP A 804 -8.80 -25.92 -6.64
N TRP A 805 -8.03 -24.86 -6.93
CA TRP A 805 -8.58 -23.50 -7.06
C TRP A 805 -7.69 -22.55 -7.89
N ALA A 806 -8.34 -21.70 -8.70
CA ALA A 806 -7.78 -20.61 -9.53
C ALA A 806 -6.41 -20.91 -10.16
N ARG A 807 -6.34 -22.04 -10.86
CA ARG A 807 -5.13 -22.56 -11.50
C ARG A 807 -5.05 -22.11 -12.95
N TYR A 808 -3.84 -21.78 -13.39
CA TYR A 808 -3.51 -21.54 -14.78
C TYR A 808 -2.40 -22.50 -15.21
N SER A 809 -2.45 -22.93 -16.47
CA SER A 809 -1.40 -23.74 -17.10
C SER A 809 -0.69 -22.92 -18.17
N PHE A 810 0.63 -23.02 -18.22
CA PHE A 810 1.42 -22.34 -19.24
C PHE A 810 1.31 -23.04 -20.59
N ASN A 811 0.88 -22.31 -21.61
CA ASN A 811 0.82 -22.80 -22.98
C ASN A 811 2.06 -22.34 -23.76
N PRO A 812 2.93 -23.27 -24.24
CA PRO A 812 4.15 -22.92 -24.95
C PRO A 812 3.93 -22.42 -26.39
N GLU A 813 2.72 -22.52 -26.96
CA GLU A 813 2.39 -21.94 -28.27
C GLU A 813 2.01 -20.46 -28.16
N THR A 814 1.14 -20.15 -27.20
CA THR A 814 0.64 -18.79 -26.97
C THR A 814 1.54 -17.98 -26.05
N LEU A 815 2.44 -18.65 -25.31
CA LEU A 815 3.34 -18.08 -24.30
C LEU A 815 2.60 -17.51 -23.08
N MET A 816 1.31 -17.83 -22.93
CA MET A 816 0.45 -17.31 -21.88
C MET A 816 0.09 -18.39 -20.85
N PHE A 817 -0.29 -17.93 -19.67
CA PHE A 817 -0.98 -18.75 -18.70
C PHE A 817 -2.48 -18.73 -19.01
N GLU A 818 -3.03 -19.92 -19.28
CA GLU A 818 -4.43 -20.11 -19.63
C GLU A 818 -5.16 -20.78 -18.47
N LYS A 819 -6.44 -20.41 -18.24
CA LYS A 819 -7.24 -20.96 -17.14
C LYS A 819 -7.33 -22.47 -17.26
N CYS A 820 -6.99 -23.17 -16.18
CA CYS A 820 -7.02 -24.62 -16.12
C CYS A 820 -8.16 -25.06 -15.21
N GLU A 821 -9.30 -25.40 -15.81
CA GLU A 821 -10.52 -25.82 -15.08
C GLU A 821 -10.64 -27.34 -14.93
N GLU A 822 -9.69 -28.10 -15.48
CA GLU A 822 -9.68 -29.57 -15.39
C GLU A 822 -9.33 -30.04 -13.97
N ASN A 823 -9.96 -31.13 -13.50
CA ASN A 823 -9.69 -31.70 -12.18
C ASN A 823 -8.33 -32.44 -12.11
N SER A 824 -7.68 -32.71 -13.24
CA SER A 824 -6.43 -33.48 -13.32
C SER A 824 -5.33 -32.70 -14.02
N ILE A 825 -4.11 -32.74 -13.49
CA ILE A 825 -2.91 -32.16 -14.12
C ILE A 825 -2.13 -33.24 -14.86
N ASP A 826 -1.57 -32.90 -16.03
CA ASP A 826 -0.52 -33.70 -16.64
C ASP A 826 0.78 -33.63 -15.82
N LYS A 827 1.03 -34.68 -15.03
CA LYS A 827 2.22 -34.79 -14.17
C LYS A 827 3.50 -35.15 -14.95
N SER A 828 3.41 -35.40 -16.27
CA SER A 828 4.57 -35.68 -17.10
C SER A 828 5.42 -34.41 -17.31
N PHE A 829 4.77 -33.31 -17.73
CA PHE A 829 5.33 -31.96 -17.72
C PHE A 829 4.20 -30.92 -17.68
N SER A 830 4.17 -30.06 -16.67
CA SER A 830 3.23 -28.93 -16.61
C SER A 830 3.79 -27.79 -15.76
N LEU A 831 3.80 -26.57 -16.29
CA LEU A 831 4.10 -25.36 -15.53
C LEU A 831 2.80 -24.68 -15.14
N LEU A 832 2.58 -24.56 -13.83
CA LEU A 832 1.32 -24.11 -13.26
C LEU A 832 1.52 -22.83 -12.46
N GLN A 833 0.48 -21.99 -12.48
CA GLN A 833 0.37 -20.80 -11.64
C GLN A 833 -0.92 -20.89 -10.82
N TYR A 834 -0.79 -20.71 -9.51
CA TYR A 834 -1.89 -20.66 -8.56
C TYR A 834 -1.99 -19.25 -8.00
N LYS A 835 -3.16 -18.62 -8.07
CA LYS A 835 -3.35 -17.21 -7.68
C LYS A 835 -3.88 -17.06 -6.24
N LEU A 836 -3.03 -17.18 -5.20
CA LEU A 836 -3.45 -17.20 -3.77
C LEU A 836 -4.36 -16.02 -3.39
N ASN A 837 -3.93 -14.83 -3.79
CA ASN A 837 -4.71 -13.61 -3.70
C ASN A 837 -4.30 -12.68 -4.84
N GLU A 838 -4.77 -11.44 -4.83
CA GLU A 838 -4.50 -10.51 -5.92
C GLU A 838 -3.00 -10.23 -6.15
N TYR A 839 -2.20 -10.35 -5.10
CA TYR A 839 -0.77 -10.00 -5.14
C TYR A 839 0.16 -11.18 -4.91
N THR A 840 -0.39 -12.38 -4.73
CA THR A 840 0.40 -13.54 -4.30
C THR A 840 0.10 -14.70 -5.21
N TYR A 841 1.12 -15.13 -5.94
CA TYR A 841 1.06 -16.25 -6.84
C TYR A 841 2.06 -17.29 -6.38
N GLN A 842 1.68 -18.57 -6.50
CA GLN A 842 2.60 -19.67 -6.37
C GLN A 842 2.76 -20.33 -7.73
N HIS A 843 3.99 -20.69 -8.07
CA HIS A 843 4.30 -21.32 -9.34
C HIS A 843 4.93 -22.68 -9.08
N LYS A 844 4.38 -23.70 -9.74
CA LYS A 844 4.81 -25.09 -9.59
C LYS A 844 5.14 -25.67 -10.94
N LEU A 845 6.17 -26.51 -10.98
CA LEU A 845 6.53 -27.30 -12.15
C LEU A 845 6.34 -28.77 -11.83
N TRP A 846 5.48 -29.45 -12.57
CA TRP A 846 5.44 -30.91 -12.64
C TRP A 846 6.40 -31.38 -13.71
N LYS A 847 7.26 -32.36 -13.38
CA LYS A 847 8.21 -32.97 -14.31
C LYS A 847 8.50 -34.41 -13.87
N HIS A 848 8.20 -35.39 -14.72
CA HIS A 848 8.38 -36.82 -14.48
C HIS A 848 7.70 -37.32 -13.19
N GLY A 849 6.49 -36.85 -12.90
CA GLY A 849 5.74 -37.25 -11.71
C GLY A 849 6.13 -36.55 -10.41
N ASN A 850 7.18 -35.72 -10.41
CA ASN A 850 7.62 -34.93 -9.28
C ASN A 850 7.15 -33.47 -9.40
N CYS A 851 6.88 -32.84 -8.27
CA CYS A 851 6.49 -31.43 -8.17
C CYS A 851 7.64 -30.59 -7.61
N TYR A 852 7.88 -29.43 -8.21
CA TYR A 852 8.93 -28.49 -7.81
C TYR A 852 8.37 -27.09 -7.64
N GLN A 853 8.86 -26.37 -6.62
CA GLN A 853 8.63 -24.92 -6.51
C GLN A 853 9.55 -24.18 -7.50
N ILE A 854 9.02 -23.18 -8.21
CA ILE A 854 9.77 -22.52 -9.29
C ILE A 854 9.49 -21.01 -9.34
N ASP A 855 10.48 -20.21 -9.75
CA ASP A 855 10.26 -18.82 -10.16
C ASP A 855 9.58 -18.80 -11.54
N ILE A 856 8.62 -17.90 -11.71
CA ILE A 856 7.80 -17.87 -12.92
C ILE A 856 8.58 -17.55 -14.19
N ASN A 857 9.55 -16.65 -14.12
CA ASN A 857 10.31 -16.23 -15.29
C ASN A 857 11.26 -17.36 -15.71
N TRP A 858 11.97 -17.97 -14.77
CA TRP A 858 12.79 -19.15 -15.03
C TRP A 858 11.96 -20.34 -15.53
N GLY A 859 10.78 -20.58 -14.94
CA GLY A 859 9.87 -21.66 -15.31
C GLY A 859 9.42 -21.59 -16.77
N LYS A 860 9.09 -20.40 -17.27
CA LYS A 860 8.71 -20.18 -18.68
C LYS A 860 9.83 -20.61 -19.64
N PHE A 861 11.08 -20.25 -19.35
CA PHE A 861 12.21 -20.67 -20.19
C PHE A 861 12.51 -22.17 -20.08
N ILE A 862 12.29 -22.80 -18.92
CA ILE A 862 12.37 -24.26 -18.76
C ILE A 862 11.31 -24.97 -19.60
N ALA A 863 10.08 -24.45 -19.63
CA ALA A 863 9.03 -24.97 -20.51
C ALA A 863 9.42 -24.84 -21.99
N LEU A 864 9.92 -23.68 -22.42
CA LEU A 864 10.38 -23.51 -23.81
C LEU A 864 11.53 -24.44 -24.18
N LYS A 865 12.49 -24.65 -23.28
CA LYS A 865 13.58 -25.62 -23.46
C LYS A 865 13.05 -27.05 -23.58
N HIS A 866 12.08 -27.44 -22.75
CA HIS A 866 11.44 -28.76 -22.82
C HIS A 866 10.73 -28.99 -24.17
N PHE A 867 9.98 -28.00 -24.65
CA PHE A 867 9.28 -28.05 -25.93
C PHE A 867 10.15 -27.64 -27.14
N GLN A 868 11.46 -27.43 -26.95
CA GLN A 868 12.45 -27.08 -27.99
C GLN A 868 12.08 -25.83 -28.82
N LYS A 869 11.56 -24.80 -28.17
CA LYS A 869 11.13 -23.56 -28.84
C LYS A 869 12.09 -22.41 -28.65
N ASN A 870 12.43 -21.75 -29.76
CA ASN A 870 13.14 -20.47 -29.79
C ASN A 870 12.17 -19.38 -30.21
N VAL A 871 12.09 -18.30 -29.43
CA VAL A 871 11.08 -17.24 -29.62
C VAL A 871 11.65 -15.82 -29.57
N ILE A 872 12.96 -15.70 -29.35
CA ILE A 872 13.67 -14.42 -29.31
C ILE A 872 14.11 -14.07 -30.71
N LEU A 873 13.80 -12.85 -31.16
CA LEU A 873 14.22 -12.35 -32.46
C LEU A 873 15.41 -11.40 -32.29
N PHE A 874 16.35 -11.44 -33.23
CA PHE A 874 17.51 -10.57 -33.23
C PHE A 874 17.74 -9.97 -34.61
N ASP A 875 17.78 -8.64 -34.68
CA ASP A 875 18.24 -7.89 -35.83
C ASP A 875 19.71 -7.53 -35.62
N GLN A 876 20.58 -8.35 -36.20
CA GLN A 876 22.02 -8.16 -36.12
C GLN A 876 22.50 -6.89 -36.83
N ALA A 877 21.80 -6.45 -37.89
CA ALA A 877 22.22 -5.28 -38.66
C ALA A 877 21.97 -3.98 -37.87
N ASN A 878 20.87 -3.93 -37.12
CA ASN A 878 20.46 -2.75 -36.36
C ASN A 878 20.71 -2.88 -34.84
N ASN A 879 21.31 -3.98 -34.37
CA ASN A 879 21.51 -4.30 -32.95
C ASN A 879 20.20 -4.20 -32.13
N LYS A 880 19.12 -4.79 -32.65
CA LYS A 880 17.81 -4.82 -31.97
C LYS A 880 17.45 -6.22 -31.55
N VAL A 881 16.84 -6.36 -30.38
CA VAL A 881 16.34 -7.65 -29.87
C VAL A 881 14.84 -7.52 -29.63
N ALA A 882 14.05 -8.47 -30.13
CA ALA A 882 12.64 -8.58 -29.83
C ALA A 882 12.39 -9.76 -28.87
N ILE A 883 11.72 -9.47 -27.75
CA ILE A 883 11.31 -10.47 -26.75
C ILE A 883 9.78 -10.44 -26.67
N PRO A 884 9.06 -11.58 -26.79
CA PRO A 884 7.62 -11.60 -26.61
C PRO A 884 7.19 -10.97 -25.28
N ILE A 885 6.14 -10.14 -25.26
CA ILE A 885 5.73 -9.42 -24.05
C ILE A 885 5.29 -10.36 -22.92
N GLU A 886 4.82 -11.55 -23.29
CA GLU A 886 4.39 -12.64 -22.40
C GLU A 886 5.59 -13.39 -21.75
N LEU A 887 6.82 -13.14 -22.22
CA LEU A 887 8.06 -13.75 -21.73
C LEU A 887 9.01 -12.72 -21.11
N PRO A 888 8.68 -12.14 -19.95
CA PRO A 888 9.63 -11.32 -19.21
C PRO A 888 10.90 -12.11 -18.86
N LEU A 889 12.04 -11.44 -18.95
CA LEU A 889 13.34 -12.00 -18.55
C LEU A 889 13.40 -12.18 -17.02
N PRO A 890 14.17 -13.15 -16.51
CA PRO A 890 14.54 -13.16 -15.09
C PRO A 890 15.20 -11.84 -14.70
N ARG A 891 14.87 -11.38 -13.49
CA ARG A 891 15.16 -10.01 -13.01
C ARG A 891 16.56 -9.49 -13.36
N LEU A 892 17.61 -10.20 -12.93
CA LEU A 892 19.00 -9.75 -13.14
C LEU A 892 19.36 -9.63 -14.62
N LEU A 893 18.80 -10.48 -15.48
CA LEU A 893 19.00 -10.41 -16.94
C LEU A 893 18.17 -9.28 -17.57
N ALA A 894 16.99 -8.99 -17.03
CA ALA A 894 16.17 -7.85 -17.43
C ALA A 894 16.88 -6.51 -17.14
N GLU A 895 17.41 -6.37 -15.93
CA GLU A 895 18.19 -5.19 -15.54
C GLU A 895 19.48 -5.08 -16.37
N SER A 896 20.21 -6.19 -16.52
CA SER A 896 21.41 -6.29 -17.36
C SER A 896 21.22 -5.72 -18.77
N ILE A 897 20.12 -6.05 -19.46
CA ILE A 897 19.87 -5.57 -20.82
C ILE A 897 19.35 -4.13 -20.86
N MET A 898 18.52 -3.72 -19.90
CA MET A 898 17.92 -2.37 -19.88
C MET A 898 18.93 -1.28 -19.50
N LEU A 899 19.89 -1.61 -18.62
CA LEU A 899 20.98 -0.73 -18.24
C LEU A 899 21.98 -0.44 -19.38
N LEU A 900 21.87 -1.11 -20.54
CA LEU A 900 22.67 -0.75 -21.73
C LEU A 900 22.27 0.61 -22.32
N SER A 901 21.06 1.11 -22.05
CA SER A 901 20.60 2.37 -22.62
C SER A 901 19.77 3.23 -21.65
N GLY A 902 19.20 2.64 -20.62
CA GLY A 902 18.25 3.30 -19.71
C GLY A 902 16.82 3.38 -20.26
N PHE A 903 16.59 2.93 -21.49
CA PHE A 903 15.26 2.88 -22.08
C PHE A 903 14.53 1.60 -21.67
N ALA A 904 13.27 1.75 -21.28
CA ALA A 904 12.34 0.62 -21.35
C ALA A 904 12.13 0.22 -22.81
N PRO A 905 11.95 -1.08 -23.12
CA PRO A 905 11.81 -1.53 -24.50
C PRO A 905 10.58 -0.93 -25.17
N ASP A 906 10.67 -0.66 -26.47
CA ASP A 906 9.54 -0.23 -27.29
C ASP A 906 8.56 -1.40 -27.49
N PHE A 907 7.31 -1.09 -27.83
CA PHE A 907 6.28 -2.08 -28.13
C PHE A 907 6.00 -2.15 -29.62
N LYS A 908 6.11 -3.34 -30.22
CA LYS A 908 5.71 -3.59 -31.60
C LYS A 908 4.90 -4.87 -31.74
N VAL A 909 4.01 -4.88 -32.74
CA VAL A 909 3.33 -6.10 -33.20
C VAL A 909 4.07 -6.63 -34.43
N ILE A 910 4.49 -7.89 -34.37
CA ILE A 910 5.20 -8.59 -35.45
C ILE A 910 4.48 -9.92 -35.65
N GLU A 911 3.95 -10.16 -36.85
CA GLU A 911 3.20 -11.40 -37.18
C GLU A 911 2.10 -11.71 -36.15
N ASP A 912 1.25 -10.72 -35.85
CA ASP A 912 0.16 -10.77 -34.85
C ASP A 912 0.59 -11.06 -33.40
N LYS A 913 1.89 -11.14 -33.13
CA LYS A 913 2.45 -11.31 -31.78
C LYS A 913 3.04 -10.01 -31.26
N LYS A 914 2.95 -9.81 -29.96
CA LYS A 914 3.38 -8.58 -29.27
C LYS A 914 4.80 -8.75 -28.75
N TYR A 915 5.69 -7.83 -29.11
CA TYR A 915 7.10 -7.86 -28.71
C TYR A 915 7.52 -6.57 -28.00
N ARG A 916 8.46 -6.75 -27.07
CA ARG A 916 9.32 -5.74 -26.47
C ARG A 916 10.60 -5.64 -27.30
N ILE A 917 10.86 -4.48 -27.89
CA ILE A 917 12.03 -4.21 -28.73
C ILE A 917 13.07 -3.44 -27.92
N TYR A 918 14.24 -4.05 -27.74
CA TYR A 918 15.39 -3.45 -27.12
C TYR A 918 16.35 -2.96 -28.20
N GLU A 919 16.80 -1.71 -28.11
CA GLU A 919 17.72 -1.10 -29.08
C GLU A 919 19.14 -1.00 -28.52
N ASN A 920 20.12 -0.93 -29.42
CA ASN A 920 21.55 -0.80 -29.09
C ASN A 920 22.10 -1.98 -28.27
N ILE A 921 21.65 -3.20 -28.57
CA ILE A 921 22.09 -4.42 -27.87
C ILE A 921 23.18 -5.12 -28.70
N PRO A 922 24.46 -5.12 -28.27
CA PRO A 922 25.56 -5.70 -29.04
C PRO A 922 25.39 -7.21 -29.24
N SER A 923 25.76 -7.73 -30.42
CA SER A 923 25.55 -9.15 -30.76
C SER A 923 26.17 -10.13 -29.75
N ILE A 924 27.39 -9.84 -29.27
CA ILE A 924 28.05 -10.67 -28.23
C ILE A 924 27.26 -10.70 -26.92
N PHE A 925 26.62 -9.59 -26.56
CA PHE A 925 25.78 -9.50 -25.36
C PHE A 925 24.49 -10.32 -25.54
N THR A 926 23.83 -10.16 -26.69
CA THR A 926 22.64 -10.94 -27.08
C THR A 926 22.91 -12.44 -26.99
N THR A 927 23.96 -12.94 -27.64
CA THR A 927 24.28 -14.38 -27.65
C THR A 927 24.52 -14.92 -26.23
N ASN A 928 25.29 -14.20 -25.41
CA ASN A 928 25.62 -14.64 -24.05
C ASN A 928 24.42 -14.56 -23.10
N LEU A 929 23.54 -13.57 -23.25
CA LEU A 929 22.32 -13.46 -22.43
C LEU A 929 21.35 -14.60 -22.72
N PHE A 930 21.01 -14.83 -23.99
CA PHE A 930 19.96 -15.79 -24.34
C PHE A 930 20.41 -17.25 -24.26
N SER A 931 21.71 -17.53 -24.46
CA SER A 931 22.27 -18.86 -24.20
C SER A 931 22.09 -19.30 -22.75
N ARG A 932 22.16 -18.38 -21.77
CA ARG A 932 21.85 -18.68 -20.36
C ARG A 932 20.40 -19.12 -20.15
N LEU A 933 19.48 -18.70 -21.00
CA LEU A 933 18.07 -19.06 -20.95
C LEU A 933 17.72 -20.27 -21.83
N GLY A 934 18.72 -20.93 -22.43
CA GLY A 934 18.50 -22.02 -23.38
C GLY A 934 17.80 -21.57 -24.66
N GLN A 935 17.95 -20.31 -25.04
CA GLN A 935 17.38 -19.73 -26.26
C GLN A 935 18.48 -19.45 -27.29
N THR A 936 18.21 -19.77 -28.55
CA THR A 936 19.01 -19.35 -29.71
C THR A 936 18.23 -18.27 -30.46
N PRO A 937 18.69 -17.01 -30.46
CA PRO A 937 17.98 -15.94 -31.15
C PRO A 937 17.83 -16.20 -32.64
N ILE A 938 16.65 -15.91 -33.18
CA ILE A 938 16.30 -16.06 -34.60
C ILE A 938 16.68 -14.75 -35.31
N ASN A 939 17.59 -14.83 -36.29
CA ASN A 939 18.02 -13.65 -37.03
C ASN A 939 16.91 -13.16 -37.97
N THR A 940 16.46 -11.93 -37.81
CA THR A 940 15.40 -11.29 -38.63
C THR A 940 15.53 -9.77 -38.61
N THR A 941 14.84 -9.07 -39.51
CA THR A 941 14.82 -7.58 -39.53
C THR A 941 13.65 -7.06 -38.69
N LEU A 942 13.87 -6.03 -37.84
CA LEU A 942 12.92 -5.56 -36.80
C LEU A 942 12.49 -4.08 -36.88
#